data_AF-A0A5C7HX00-F1
#
_entry.id   AF-A0A5C7HX00-F1
#
_cell.length_a   1.000
_cell.length_b   1.000
_cell.length_c   1.000
_cell.angle_alpha   90.00
_cell.angle_beta   90.00
_cell.angle_gamma   90.00
#
_symmetry.space_group_name_H-M   'P 1'
#
loop_
_entity.id
_entity.type
_entity.pdbx_description
1 polymer ?
#
loop_
_entity_poly.entity_id
_entity_poly.type
_entity_poly.pdbx_seq_one_letter_code
_entity_poly.pdbx_strand_id
1 'polypeptide(L)'
;MRGCAGICWWVMNWSCVLKLIGKPASERKMMGLIRQALIVVVTIATAIHSQIQIAVAVDIGVCYGMLGDNLPPATDVINLYKKYGIEKTRLFDPNPAALNALRGSGIKVILGIRDEDLPNLAASPAAVMTWFSTNVDTYLNDVLFSVIAVGNEIIPGVYAQNVLPVMQSLQSILDAKGLGSTIRISTVVSSGTLGSSYPPSSGAFTPDASSTLRGVLTFLSQQGSPLLINIYPYFAYASDPVNVQLDYAQFTATEAVVTDGSLSYYNLFDAMVDAFFSAMEKEGVSDVNVVVSESGWPSAGNGDFTTPQLAATYNRNFMNHVTSNKGTPKRPDAHIEGFVFATFNENQKPAGVEQNFGLFFPNMEPVYPFSPSVRVSVKTNELALSDGTMTKTPLMKVSVEVHNVSIGGDLGFRLAAKPNQPKVRGGFRCGGGVGSVVVTVGLEVVVVWFWCRCGFGGGGGVNLAVLEVVADWRCGFGGGKPASERKMMGLIRQALIVVVTIATAIHSQIQIAVAVDIGVCYGMLGDNLPPATDVINLYKKYGIEKTRLFDPNPAALNALRGSGIKVILGIRDEDLPNLAASPAAVMTWFSTNVDTYLNDVLFSVIAVGNEIIPGVYAQNVLPVMQSLQSILDAKGLGSTIRISTVVSSGTLGSSYPPSSGAFTPDASSTLRGVLTFLSQQGSPLLINIYPYFAYASDPVNVQLDYAQFTATEAVVTDGSLSYYNLFDAMVDAFFSAMEKEGVSDVNVVVSESGWPSAGNGDFTTPQLAATYNRNFMNHVTSNKGTPKRPDAHIEGFVFATFNENQKPAGVEQNFGLFFPNMEPVYPVFS
;
A
#
# COMPACT_ATOMS: atom_id res chain seq x y z
N MET A 1 29.14 32.59 -19.58
CA MET A 1 29.42 31.43 -18.70
C MET A 1 28.17 30.54 -18.74
N ARG A 2 28.26 29.31 -19.27
CA ARG A 2 28.25 28.04 -18.50
C ARG A 2 27.15 27.97 -17.42
N GLY A 3 26.15 27.08 -17.63
CA GLY A 3 25.01 26.84 -16.73
C GLY A 3 23.97 25.94 -17.42
N CYS A 4 24.22 24.62 -17.44
CA CYS A 4 23.60 23.64 -18.33
C CYS A 4 22.05 23.65 -18.44
N ALA A 5 21.55 23.89 -19.65
CA ALA A 5 20.35 23.20 -20.13
C ALA A 5 20.77 21.88 -20.80
N GLY A 6 20.13 20.76 -20.48
CA GLY A 6 20.50 19.48 -21.09
C GLY A 6 19.69 18.28 -20.62
N ILE A 7 18.70 17.87 -21.43
CA ILE A 7 18.21 16.48 -21.58
C ILE A 7 17.36 16.38 -22.87
N CYS A 8 16.49 17.37 -23.14
CA CYS A 8 15.62 17.40 -24.33
C CYS A 8 16.31 17.68 -25.68
N TRP A 9 17.60 17.42 -25.84
CA TRP A 9 18.35 17.72 -27.09
C TRP A 9 19.09 16.51 -27.70
N TRP A 10 18.58 15.29 -27.47
CA TRP A 10 19.22 14.06 -27.98
C TRP A 10 18.38 13.16 -28.91
N VAL A 11 17.07 13.40 -29.03
CA VAL A 11 16.19 12.58 -29.90
C VAL A 11 16.04 13.16 -31.31
N MET A 12 16.13 14.49 -31.49
CA MET A 12 15.82 15.18 -32.76
C MET A 12 17.03 15.80 -33.49
N ASN A 13 18.18 15.10 -33.58
CA ASN A 13 19.23 15.51 -34.55
C ASN A 13 20.12 14.39 -35.13
N TRP A 14 19.68 13.12 -35.10
CA TRP A 14 20.46 12.00 -35.65
C TRP A 14 20.47 11.89 -37.19
N SER A 15 19.85 12.84 -37.89
CA SER A 15 19.86 12.94 -39.36
C SER A 15 21.13 13.57 -39.94
N CYS A 16 21.90 14.34 -39.15
CA CYS A 16 23.03 15.14 -39.67
C CYS A 16 24.41 14.47 -39.59
N VAL A 17 24.58 13.40 -38.80
CA VAL A 17 25.92 12.81 -38.52
C VAL A 17 26.34 11.72 -39.53
N LEU A 18 25.41 11.21 -40.35
CA LEU A 18 25.68 10.10 -41.27
C LEU A 18 25.45 10.46 -42.75
N LYS A 19 26.36 11.27 -43.32
CA LYS A 19 26.60 11.26 -44.78
C LYS A 19 27.14 9.89 -45.19
N LEU A 20 26.26 8.98 -45.60
CA LEU A 20 26.57 7.59 -46.00
C LEU A 20 27.26 7.45 -47.38
N ILE A 21 27.80 8.55 -47.91
CA ILE A 21 28.51 8.63 -49.20
C ILE A 21 29.99 8.36 -48.94
N GLY A 22 30.53 7.28 -49.51
CA GLY A 22 31.94 6.86 -49.37
C GLY A 22 32.24 5.80 -48.30
N LYS A 23 31.25 5.39 -47.48
CA LYS A 23 31.41 4.36 -46.44
C LYS A 23 31.30 2.92 -47.01
N PRO A 24 32.17 1.95 -46.61
CA PRO A 24 32.09 0.55 -47.05
C PRO A 24 30.74 -0.11 -46.73
N ALA A 25 30.33 -1.08 -47.56
CA ALA A 25 29.04 -1.77 -47.41
C ALA A 25 28.88 -2.53 -46.07
N SER A 26 29.98 -3.02 -45.51
CA SER A 26 30.05 -3.67 -44.19
C SER A 26 29.66 -2.71 -43.05
N GLU A 27 30.25 -1.52 -43.00
CA GLU A 27 29.92 -0.51 -41.98
C GLU A 27 28.45 -0.07 -42.08
N ARG A 28 27.90 0.02 -43.30
CA ARG A 28 26.50 0.40 -43.50
C ARG A 28 25.51 -0.67 -43.00
N LYS A 29 25.84 -1.96 -43.17
CA LYS A 29 25.08 -3.05 -42.52
C LYS A 29 25.21 -3.04 -40.99
N MET A 30 26.42 -2.82 -40.47
CA MET A 30 26.71 -2.78 -39.03
C MET A 30 25.93 -1.67 -38.32
N MET A 31 25.89 -0.46 -38.89
CA MET A 31 25.08 0.66 -38.34
C MET A 31 23.57 0.39 -38.40
N GLY A 32 23.11 -0.36 -39.41
CA GLY A 32 21.71 -0.82 -39.48
C GLY A 32 21.35 -1.78 -38.35
N LEU A 33 22.19 -2.79 -38.09
CA LEU A 33 22.01 -3.75 -37.00
C LEU A 33 22.06 -3.08 -35.62
N ILE A 34 22.98 -2.14 -35.40
CA ILE A 34 23.05 -1.36 -34.15
C ILE A 34 21.77 -0.54 -33.95
N ARG A 35 21.23 0.09 -35.02
CA ARG A 35 19.97 0.83 -34.95
C ARG A 35 18.77 -0.08 -34.67
N GLN A 36 18.72 -1.28 -35.26
CA GLN A 36 17.68 -2.27 -34.98
C GLN A 36 17.76 -2.78 -33.53
N ALA A 37 18.94 -3.09 -33.02
CA ALA A 37 19.14 -3.48 -31.63
C ALA A 37 18.73 -2.37 -30.65
N LEU A 38 19.07 -1.11 -30.93
CA LEU A 38 18.63 0.03 -30.13
C LEU A 38 17.11 0.23 -30.17
N ILE A 39 16.46 0.04 -31.32
CA ILE A 39 14.99 0.08 -31.41
C ILE A 39 14.39 -1.04 -30.58
N VAL A 40 14.86 -2.29 -30.71
CA VAL A 40 14.36 -3.42 -29.92
C VAL A 40 14.56 -3.21 -28.42
N VAL A 41 15.72 -2.71 -27.98
CA VAL A 41 15.98 -2.38 -26.57
C VAL A 41 15.07 -1.25 -26.07
N VAL A 42 14.84 -0.20 -26.87
CA VAL A 42 13.90 0.87 -26.49
C VAL A 42 12.46 0.36 -26.46
N THR A 43 12.03 -0.45 -27.44
CA THR A 43 10.69 -1.07 -27.46
C THR A 43 10.47 -1.99 -26.27
N ILE A 44 11.46 -2.81 -25.90
CA ILE A 44 11.41 -3.65 -24.69
C ILE A 44 11.37 -2.78 -23.43
N ALA A 45 12.20 -1.73 -23.34
CA ALA A 45 12.17 -0.79 -22.22
C ALA A 45 10.81 -0.09 -22.08
N THR A 46 10.19 0.35 -23.19
CA THR A 46 8.83 0.92 -23.16
C THR A 46 7.76 -0.11 -22.86
N ALA A 47 7.90 -1.36 -23.32
CA ALA A 47 6.95 -2.44 -23.04
C ALA A 47 6.97 -2.79 -21.54
N ILE A 48 8.17 -2.90 -20.95
CA ILE A 48 8.36 -3.06 -19.50
C ILE A 48 7.76 -1.85 -18.76
N HIS A 49 8.03 -0.62 -19.22
CA HIS A 49 7.46 0.58 -18.61
C HIS A 49 5.91 0.61 -18.65
N SER A 50 5.29 0.09 -19.72
CA SER A 50 3.84 -0.08 -19.82
C SER A 50 3.27 -1.31 -19.07
N GLN A 51 4.13 -2.23 -18.61
CA GLN A 51 3.72 -3.41 -17.83
C GLN A 51 4.00 -3.29 -16.32
N ILE A 52 4.57 -2.16 -15.86
CA ILE A 52 4.53 -1.80 -14.42
C ILE A 52 3.12 -1.29 -14.09
N GLN A 53 2.16 -2.21 -14.11
CA GLN A 53 0.98 -2.10 -13.26
C GLN A 53 1.50 -2.10 -11.82
N ILE A 54 1.27 -1.04 -11.06
CA ILE A 54 1.52 -1.06 -9.61
C ILE A 54 0.38 -1.83 -8.94
N ALA A 55 0.40 -3.14 -9.20
CA ALA A 55 -0.27 -4.14 -8.42
C ALA A 55 0.38 -4.13 -7.02
N VAL A 56 -0.11 -3.26 -6.13
CA VAL A 56 0.19 -3.35 -4.70
C VAL A 56 -0.31 -4.71 -4.26
N ALA A 57 0.60 -5.66 -4.11
CA ALA A 57 0.28 -6.99 -3.62
C ALA A 57 -0.25 -6.81 -2.20
N VAL A 58 -1.55 -7.02 -2.02
CA VAL A 58 -2.11 -7.12 -0.67
C VAL A 58 -1.55 -8.42 -0.13
N ASP A 59 -0.58 -8.33 0.76
CA ASP A 59 0.14 -9.52 1.24
C ASP A 59 -0.62 -10.34 2.30
N ILE A 60 -1.93 -10.09 2.36
CA ILE A 60 -2.95 -10.92 3.01
C ILE A 60 -3.61 -11.86 2.00
N GLY A 61 -3.76 -13.12 2.39
CA GLY A 61 -4.70 -14.08 1.80
C GLY A 61 -5.82 -14.49 2.75
N VAL A 62 -6.66 -15.42 2.31
CA VAL A 62 -7.71 -16.02 3.13
C VAL A 62 -7.63 -17.55 3.07
N CYS A 63 -7.89 -18.23 4.17
CA CYS A 63 -7.98 -19.69 4.21
C CYS A 63 -9.35 -20.15 3.71
N TYR A 64 -9.38 -20.96 2.64
CA TYR A 64 -10.61 -21.58 2.14
C TYR A 64 -10.79 -22.96 2.80
N GLY A 65 -11.36 -22.93 4.01
CA GLY A 65 -11.88 -24.12 4.68
C GLY A 65 -13.11 -24.68 3.96
N MET A 66 -13.30 -26.00 4.04
CA MET A 66 -14.35 -26.74 3.32
C MET A 66 -15.12 -27.73 4.22
N LEU A 67 -14.95 -27.67 5.54
CA LEU A 67 -15.63 -28.53 6.50
C LEU A 67 -17.05 -28.03 6.80
N GLY A 68 -17.90 -28.01 5.77
CA GLY A 68 -19.32 -27.73 5.93
C GLY A 68 -20.20 -28.23 4.78
N ASP A 69 -21.40 -28.73 5.13
CA ASP A 69 -22.40 -29.26 4.17
C ASP A 69 -23.29 -28.17 3.53
N ASN A 70 -23.17 -26.93 4.01
CA ASN A 70 -23.94 -25.78 3.55
C ASN A 70 -23.12 -24.75 2.76
N LEU A 71 -21.85 -25.06 2.45
CA LEU A 71 -20.91 -24.16 1.78
C LEU A 71 -21.23 -23.98 0.27
N PRO A 72 -20.94 -22.82 -0.31
CA PRO A 72 -21.23 -22.54 -1.71
C PRO A 72 -20.23 -23.23 -2.67
N PRO A 73 -20.61 -23.45 -3.95
CA PRO A 73 -19.72 -24.02 -4.96
C PRO A 73 -18.40 -23.24 -5.11
N ALA A 74 -17.29 -23.93 -5.32
CA ALA A 74 -15.98 -23.29 -5.39
C ALA A 74 -15.85 -22.24 -6.51
N THR A 75 -16.61 -22.36 -7.60
CA THR A 75 -16.72 -21.30 -8.63
C THR A 75 -17.18 -19.97 -8.05
N ASP A 76 -18.10 -20.03 -7.11
CA ASP A 76 -18.79 -18.87 -6.55
C ASP A 76 -17.91 -18.26 -5.46
N VAL A 77 -17.13 -19.08 -4.74
CA VAL A 77 -16.07 -18.63 -3.83
C VAL A 77 -14.94 -17.92 -4.59
N ILE A 78 -14.49 -18.42 -5.74
CA ILE A 78 -13.49 -17.72 -6.56
C ILE A 78 -14.05 -16.43 -7.19
N ASN A 79 -15.37 -16.35 -7.42
CA ASN A 79 -16.02 -15.09 -7.81
C ASN A 79 -16.18 -14.12 -6.63
N LEU A 80 -16.45 -14.62 -5.42
CA LEU A 80 -16.47 -13.87 -4.17
C LEU A 80 -15.09 -13.25 -3.88
N TYR A 81 -14.02 -14.04 -4.02
CA TYR A 81 -12.65 -13.56 -3.92
C TYR A 81 -12.35 -12.44 -4.93
N LYS A 82 -12.77 -12.57 -6.19
CA LYS A 82 -12.62 -11.50 -7.20
C LYS A 82 -13.42 -10.23 -6.83
N LYS A 83 -14.66 -10.39 -6.33
CA LYS A 83 -15.49 -9.27 -5.84
C LYS A 83 -14.82 -8.53 -4.68
N TYR A 84 -14.14 -9.25 -3.80
CA TYR A 84 -13.47 -8.72 -2.60
C TYR A 84 -11.94 -8.55 -2.78
N GLY A 85 -11.40 -8.54 -4.00
CA GLY A 85 -9.97 -8.30 -4.24
C GLY A 85 -9.00 -9.28 -3.57
N ILE A 86 -9.45 -10.49 -3.20
CA ILE A 86 -8.62 -11.50 -2.52
C ILE A 86 -7.75 -12.20 -3.57
N GLU A 87 -6.45 -11.87 -3.56
CA GLU A 87 -5.48 -12.35 -4.56
C GLU A 87 -4.67 -13.58 -4.10
N LYS A 88 -4.90 -14.06 -2.88
CA LYS A 88 -4.20 -15.22 -2.31
C LYS A 88 -5.17 -16.08 -1.51
N THR A 89 -5.04 -17.40 -1.66
CA THR A 89 -5.80 -18.38 -0.87
C THR A 89 -4.92 -19.49 -0.35
N ARG A 90 -5.28 -20.02 0.82
CA ARG A 90 -4.78 -21.31 1.31
C ARG A 90 -5.85 -22.38 1.15
N LEU A 91 -5.47 -23.54 0.60
CA LEU A 91 -6.25 -24.77 0.57
C LEU A 91 -5.61 -25.76 1.54
N PHE A 92 -6.42 -26.53 2.28
CA PHE A 92 -5.93 -27.55 3.22
C PHE A 92 -5.66 -28.90 2.55
N ASP A 93 -6.38 -29.19 1.46
CA ASP A 93 -6.26 -30.39 0.64
C ASP A 93 -6.24 -30.05 -0.86
N PRO A 94 -5.81 -30.97 -1.75
CA PRO A 94 -5.86 -30.78 -3.20
C PRO A 94 -7.27 -30.98 -3.77
N ASN A 95 -8.23 -30.20 -3.29
CA ASN A 95 -9.63 -30.30 -3.67
C ASN A 95 -9.84 -30.05 -5.18
N PRO A 96 -10.29 -31.03 -5.98
CA PRO A 96 -10.38 -30.86 -7.44
C PRO A 96 -11.41 -29.81 -7.88
N ALA A 97 -12.45 -29.52 -7.10
CA ALA A 97 -13.43 -28.50 -7.46
C ALA A 97 -12.83 -27.09 -7.31
N ALA A 98 -12.11 -26.83 -6.20
CA ALA A 98 -11.41 -25.57 -5.98
C ALA A 98 -10.25 -25.37 -6.97
N LEU A 99 -9.43 -26.41 -7.20
CA LEU A 99 -8.32 -26.32 -8.17
C LEU A 99 -8.80 -26.07 -9.60
N ASN A 100 -9.97 -26.59 -10.00
CA ASN A 100 -10.57 -26.24 -11.29
C ASN A 100 -11.19 -24.84 -11.32
N ALA A 101 -11.83 -24.38 -10.23
CA ALA A 101 -12.35 -23.01 -10.11
C ALA A 101 -11.24 -21.94 -10.12
N LEU A 102 -10.04 -22.29 -9.65
CA LEU A 102 -8.85 -21.42 -9.61
C LEU A 102 -8.16 -21.25 -10.98
N ARG A 103 -8.46 -22.08 -11.99
CA ARG A 103 -7.83 -21.98 -13.33
C ARG A 103 -8.09 -20.60 -13.95
N GLY A 104 -7.02 -19.91 -14.35
CA GLY A 104 -7.08 -18.58 -14.95
C GLY A 104 -7.59 -17.47 -14.00
N SER A 105 -7.67 -17.73 -12.70
CA SER A 105 -8.21 -16.78 -11.72
C SER A 105 -7.27 -15.61 -11.40
N GLY A 106 -5.95 -15.82 -11.55
CA GLY A 106 -4.90 -14.89 -11.07
C GLY A 106 -4.60 -14.99 -9.57
N ILE A 107 -5.29 -15.85 -8.83
CA ILE A 107 -5.17 -15.99 -7.38
C ILE A 107 -4.00 -16.93 -7.05
N LYS A 108 -3.11 -16.50 -6.14
CA LYS A 108 -1.99 -17.30 -5.63
C LYS A 108 -2.46 -18.36 -4.64
N VAL A 109 -1.87 -19.55 -4.67
CA VAL A 109 -2.34 -20.71 -3.90
C VAL A 109 -1.24 -21.29 -3.01
N ILE A 110 -1.48 -21.30 -1.70
CA ILE A 110 -0.81 -22.23 -0.78
C ILE A 110 -1.62 -23.52 -0.78
N LEU A 111 -1.02 -24.64 -1.17
CA LEU A 111 -1.66 -25.94 -1.30
C LEU A 111 -1.20 -26.89 -0.17
N GLY A 112 -2.12 -27.30 0.69
CA GLY A 112 -1.88 -28.30 1.73
C GLY A 112 -1.81 -29.73 1.21
N ILE A 113 -0.97 -30.54 1.87
CA ILE A 113 -0.99 -32.00 1.86
C ILE A 113 -1.64 -32.46 3.15
N ARG A 114 -2.63 -33.34 3.04
CA ARG A 114 -3.36 -33.89 4.18
C ARG A 114 -2.47 -34.81 5.01
N ASP A 115 -2.59 -34.78 6.33
CA ASP A 115 -1.69 -35.52 7.21
C ASP A 115 -1.81 -37.04 7.06
N GLU A 116 -2.99 -37.57 6.71
CA GLU A 116 -3.18 -39.00 6.44
C GLU A 116 -2.54 -39.49 5.13
N ASP A 117 -2.18 -38.59 4.21
CA ASP A 117 -1.42 -38.95 3.00
C ASP A 117 0.09 -39.12 3.30
N LEU A 118 0.62 -38.44 4.32
CA LEU A 118 2.07 -38.37 4.61
C LEU A 118 2.76 -39.74 4.75
N PRO A 119 2.19 -40.78 5.42
CA PRO A 119 2.83 -42.09 5.51
C PRO A 119 3.00 -42.78 4.15
N ASN A 120 2.01 -42.62 3.26
CA ASN A 120 2.03 -43.20 1.92
C ASN A 120 2.97 -42.44 0.99
N LEU A 121 3.00 -41.11 1.09
CA LEU A 121 3.91 -40.26 0.32
C LEU A 121 5.37 -40.49 0.72
N ALA A 122 5.66 -40.58 2.02
CA ALA A 122 7.01 -40.85 2.52
C ALA A 122 7.53 -42.26 2.19
N ALA A 123 6.66 -43.19 1.79
CA ALA A 123 7.06 -44.56 1.46
C ALA A 123 7.88 -44.66 0.16
N SER A 124 7.72 -43.73 -0.79
CA SER A 124 8.62 -43.63 -1.96
C SER A 124 8.52 -42.30 -2.71
N PRO A 125 9.61 -41.82 -3.35
CA PRO A 125 9.55 -40.66 -4.26
C PRO A 125 8.56 -40.84 -5.42
N ALA A 126 8.24 -42.08 -5.81
CA ALA A 126 7.25 -42.37 -6.84
C ALA A 126 5.82 -42.04 -6.39
N ALA A 127 5.49 -42.23 -5.11
CA ALA A 127 4.21 -41.79 -4.53
C ALA A 127 4.11 -40.25 -4.54
N VAL A 128 5.18 -39.55 -4.15
CA VAL A 128 5.27 -38.08 -4.19
C VAL A 128 5.13 -37.54 -5.61
N MET A 129 5.81 -38.14 -6.59
CA MET A 129 5.67 -37.77 -8.01
C MET A 129 4.23 -38.01 -8.50
N THR A 130 3.59 -39.11 -8.13
CA THR A 130 2.20 -39.40 -8.51
C THR A 130 1.23 -38.35 -7.93
N TRP A 131 1.41 -37.98 -6.66
CA TRP A 131 0.65 -36.91 -6.00
C TRP A 131 0.87 -35.55 -6.70
N PHE A 132 2.12 -35.19 -6.98
CA PHE A 132 2.46 -33.94 -7.66
C PHE A 132 1.87 -33.87 -9.07
N SER A 133 1.96 -34.95 -9.85
CA SER A 133 1.37 -35.02 -11.20
C SER A 133 -0.14 -34.80 -11.18
N THR A 134 -0.83 -35.42 -10.22
CA THR A 134 -2.30 -35.33 -10.09
C THR A 134 -2.76 -33.96 -9.61
N ASN A 135 -2.06 -33.40 -8.60
CA ASN A 135 -2.58 -32.27 -7.82
C ASN A 135 -1.95 -30.92 -8.15
N VAL A 136 -0.76 -30.91 -8.75
CA VAL A 136 -0.02 -29.68 -9.12
C VAL A 136 0.18 -29.60 -10.63
N ASP A 137 0.85 -30.59 -11.23
CA ASP A 137 1.24 -30.57 -12.65
C ASP A 137 0.03 -30.47 -13.60
N THR A 138 -1.08 -31.14 -13.24
CA THR A 138 -2.38 -31.08 -13.93
C THR A 138 -3.02 -29.67 -13.97
N TYR A 139 -2.61 -28.77 -13.07
CA TYR A 139 -3.17 -27.43 -12.90
C TYR A 139 -2.14 -26.30 -13.15
N LEU A 140 -0.85 -26.64 -13.21
CA LEU A 140 0.30 -25.74 -13.18
C LEU A 140 0.28 -24.62 -14.24
N ASN A 141 -0.32 -24.85 -15.40
CA ASN A 141 -0.42 -23.85 -16.48
C ASN A 141 -1.44 -22.74 -16.18
N ASP A 142 -2.44 -23.01 -15.32
CA ASP A 142 -3.60 -22.15 -15.09
C ASP A 142 -3.74 -21.67 -13.64
N VAL A 143 -3.07 -22.32 -12.68
CA VAL A 143 -3.19 -22.07 -11.22
C VAL A 143 -1.85 -21.63 -10.65
N LEU A 144 -1.82 -20.47 -9.99
CA LEU A 144 -0.61 -19.84 -9.48
C LEU A 144 -0.20 -20.38 -8.10
N PHE A 145 0.29 -21.61 -8.04
CA PHE A 145 0.86 -22.15 -6.80
C PHE A 145 2.06 -21.30 -6.33
N SER A 146 2.08 -20.94 -5.04
CA SER A 146 3.20 -20.23 -4.40
C SER A 146 3.93 -21.10 -3.38
N VAL A 147 3.20 -21.89 -2.59
CA VAL A 147 3.75 -22.80 -1.58
C VAL A 147 3.01 -24.14 -1.59
N ILE A 148 3.73 -25.25 -1.46
CA ILE A 148 3.16 -26.56 -1.07
C ILE A 148 3.49 -26.79 0.40
N ALA A 149 2.45 -26.96 1.22
CA ALA A 149 2.54 -27.14 2.67
C ALA A 149 2.37 -28.62 3.03
N VAL A 150 3.47 -29.25 3.46
CA VAL A 150 3.56 -30.68 3.74
C VAL A 150 3.10 -30.98 5.16
N GLY A 151 1.80 -31.18 5.34
CA GLY A 151 1.16 -31.43 6.63
C GLY A 151 0.76 -30.17 7.39
N ASN A 152 -0.16 -30.33 8.34
CA ASN A 152 -0.77 -29.24 9.10
C ASN A 152 -0.71 -29.47 10.62
N GLU A 153 0.18 -28.77 11.31
CA GLU A 153 0.39 -28.87 12.77
C GLU A 153 0.81 -30.27 13.27
N ILE A 154 1.12 -31.19 12.36
CA ILE A 154 1.48 -32.61 12.60
C ILE A 154 2.83 -32.83 13.31
N ILE A 155 3.51 -31.76 13.69
CA ILE A 155 4.76 -31.76 14.45
C ILE A 155 4.51 -31.06 15.80
N PRO A 156 4.75 -31.69 16.96
CA PRO A 156 5.08 -33.10 17.14
C PRO A 156 3.82 -33.98 16.95
N GLY A 157 3.99 -35.16 16.34
CA GLY A 157 2.85 -36.03 16.03
C GLY A 157 3.27 -37.34 15.37
N VAL A 158 2.32 -38.26 15.21
CA VAL A 158 2.58 -39.64 14.74
C VAL A 158 3.13 -39.73 13.31
N TYR A 159 3.02 -38.65 12.51
CA TYR A 159 3.56 -38.56 11.15
C TYR A 159 4.64 -37.48 11.00
N ALA A 160 5.16 -36.90 12.10
CA ALA A 160 6.17 -35.84 12.06
C ALA A 160 7.43 -36.26 11.27
N GLN A 161 7.90 -37.49 11.47
CA GLN A 161 9.03 -38.07 10.73
C GLN A 161 8.80 -38.23 9.21
N ASN A 162 7.54 -38.17 8.75
CA ASN A 162 7.18 -38.31 7.33
C ASN A 162 7.25 -36.98 6.57
N VAL A 163 7.23 -35.83 7.27
CA VAL A 163 7.22 -34.49 6.67
C VAL A 163 8.48 -34.23 5.85
N LEU A 164 9.66 -34.27 6.47
CA LEU A 164 10.92 -33.91 5.80
C LEU A 164 11.26 -34.77 4.56
N PRO A 165 11.09 -36.12 4.56
CA PRO A 165 11.27 -36.94 3.35
C PRO A 165 10.34 -36.55 2.18
N VAL A 166 9.10 -36.14 2.47
CA VAL A 166 8.14 -35.67 1.46
C VAL A 166 8.54 -34.28 0.94
N MET A 167 8.97 -33.36 1.82
CA MET A 167 9.49 -32.04 1.42
C MET A 167 10.69 -32.16 0.46
N GLN A 168 11.66 -33.00 0.80
CA GLN A 168 12.85 -33.26 -0.02
C GLN A 168 12.49 -33.87 -1.39
N SER A 169 11.52 -34.78 -1.41
CA SER A 169 11.02 -35.41 -2.64
C SER A 169 10.29 -34.41 -3.54
N LEU A 170 9.48 -33.51 -2.98
CA LEU A 170 8.81 -32.44 -3.72
C LEU A 170 9.79 -31.42 -4.29
N GLN A 171 10.79 -30.99 -3.52
CA GLN A 171 11.83 -30.08 -4.00
C GLN A 171 12.58 -30.69 -5.19
N SER A 172 12.94 -31.97 -5.10
CA SER A 172 13.59 -32.70 -6.20
C SER A 172 12.76 -32.71 -7.49
N ILE A 173 11.42 -32.71 -7.39
CA ILE A 173 10.49 -32.63 -8.53
C ILE A 173 10.41 -31.19 -9.06
N LEU A 174 10.37 -30.19 -8.18
CA LEU A 174 10.36 -28.77 -8.58
C LEU A 174 11.66 -28.38 -9.28
N ASP A 175 12.81 -28.78 -8.75
CA ASP A 175 14.14 -28.50 -9.30
C ASP A 175 14.28 -29.12 -10.69
N ALA A 176 13.91 -30.40 -10.84
CA ALA A 176 13.91 -31.11 -12.12
C ALA A 176 12.95 -30.52 -13.18
N LYS A 177 12.02 -29.65 -12.77
CA LYS A 177 11.09 -28.91 -13.64
C LYS A 177 11.42 -27.42 -13.74
N GLY A 178 12.48 -26.94 -13.08
CA GLY A 178 12.87 -25.52 -13.05
C GLY A 178 11.93 -24.62 -12.22
N LEU A 179 11.09 -25.19 -11.35
CA LEU A 179 10.02 -24.51 -10.62
C LEU A 179 10.41 -24.06 -9.21
N GLY A 180 11.54 -24.50 -8.65
CA GLY A 180 11.92 -24.29 -7.25
C GLY A 180 12.12 -22.83 -6.82
N SER A 181 12.25 -21.90 -7.77
CA SER A 181 12.22 -20.45 -7.50
C SER A 181 10.80 -19.89 -7.37
N THR A 182 9.84 -20.46 -8.11
CA THR A 182 8.44 -20.02 -8.24
C THR A 182 7.53 -20.64 -7.18
N ILE A 183 7.64 -21.95 -6.97
CA ILE A 183 6.89 -22.70 -5.96
C ILE A 183 7.85 -23.08 -4.83
N ARG A 184 7.47 -22.81 -3.59
CA ARG A 184 8.28 -23.16 -2.40
C ARG A 184 7.70 -24.36 -1.66
N ILE A 185 8.55 -25.07 -0.94
CA ILE A 185 8.14 -26.22 -0.11
C ILE A 185 8.25 -25.82 1.36
N SER A 186 7.20 -26.09 2.14
CA SER A 186 7.17 -25.83 3.58
C SER A 186 6.30 -26.84 4.34
N THR A 187 6.12 -26.64 5.64
CA THR A 187 5.21 -27.36 6.55
C THR A 187 4.57 -26.34 7.48
N VAL A 188 3.36 -26.61 7.96
CA VAL A 188 2.68 -25.71 8.92
C VAL A 188 2.88 -26.20 10.35
N VAL A 189 3.17 -25.27 11.27
CA VAL A 189 3.29 -25.55 12.71
C VAL A 189 2.44 -24.61 13.57
N SER A 190 1.95 -25.13 14.70
CA SER A 190 1.18 -24.38 15.69
C SER A 190 2.07 -23.85 16.82
N SER A 191 1.58 -22.88 17.57
CA SER A 191 2.24 -22.42 18.81
C SER A 191 2.41 -23.52 19.87
N GLY A 192 1.70 -24.65 19.75
CA GLY A 192 1.92 -25.85 20.58
C GLY A 192 3.28 -26.53 20.35
N THR A 193 4.01 -26.16 19.30
CA THR A 193 5.42 -26.57 19.14
C THR A 193 6.36 -25.86 20.13
N LEU A 194 5.97 -24.74 20.74
CA LEU A 194 6.81 -23.95 21.63
C LEU A 194 6.67 -24.44 23.09
N GLY A 195 7.78 -24.95 23.66
CA GLY A 195 7.87 -25.31 25.08
C GLY A 195 8.19 -24.12 26.00
N SER A 196 8.63 -23.01 25.43
CA SER A 196 8.72 -21.71 26.09
C SER A 196 8.45 -20.61 25.06
N SER A 197 7.74 -19.57 25.46
CA SER A 197 7.32 -18.45 24.58
C SER A 197 7.21 -17.10 25.30
N TYR A 198 7.46 -17.05 26.62
CA TYR A 198 7.38 -15.83 27.43
C TYR A 198 8.63 -15.66 28.32
N PRO A 199 9.33 -14.50 28.24
CA PRO A 199 9.18 -13.47 27.20
C PRO A 199 9.57 -14.02 25.81
N PRO A 200 9.25 -13.36 24.69
CA PRO A 200 9.48 -13.93 23.35
C PRO A 200 10.91 -14.38 23.06
N SER A 201 11.94 -13.74 23.62
CA SER A 201 13.33 -14.19 23.56
C SER A 201 13.59 -15.55 24.23
N SER A 202 12.74 -15.98 25.16
CA SER A 202 12.75 -17.34 25.73
C SER A 202 12.26 -18.40 24.72
N GLY A 203 11.52 -17.97 23.69
CA GLY A 203 10.97 -18.75 22.56
C GLY A 203 11.83 -19.95 22.18
N ALA A 204 11.33 -21.17 22.42
CA ALA A 204 12.05 -22.42 22.19
C ALA A 204 11.07 -23.56 21.93
N PHE A 205 11.39 -24.45 20.99
CA PHE A 205 10.56 -25.62 20.69
C PHE A 205 10.56 -26.64 21.84
N THR A 206 9.49 -27.42 21.96
CA THR A 206 9.46 -28.61 22.82
C THR A 206 10.51 -29.63 22.36
N PRO A 207 11.04 -30.50 23.24
CA PRO A 207 12.01 -31.53 22.85
C PRO A 207 11.50 -32.42 21.70
N ASP A 208 10.21 -32.77 21.74
CA ASP A 208 9.58 -33.62 20.75
C ASP A 208 9.48 -32.92 19.39
N ALA A 209 9.12 -31.64 19.36
CA ALA A 209 9.09 -30.84 18.12
C ALA A 209 10.51 -30.58 17.59
N SER A 210 11.43 -30.15 18.45
CA SER A 210 12.85 -29.86 18.15
C SER A 210 13.52 -30.98 17.36
N SER A 211 13.26 -32.23 17.74
CA SER A 211 13.80 -33.44 17.09
C SER A 211 13.55 -33.51 15.58
N THR A 212 12.39 -33.02 15.12
CA THR A 212 11.99 -32.99 13.71
C THR A 212 12.26 -31.63 13.09
N LEU A 213 11.93 -30.55 13.81
CA LEU A 213 12.02 -29.18 13.29
C LEU A 213 13.45 -28.76 12.95
N ARG A 214 14.49 -29.24 13.65
CA ARG A 214 15.88 -28.95 13.27
C ARG A 214 16.20 -29.40 11.84
N GLY A 215 15.68 -30.54 11.41
CA GLY A 215 15.85 -31.05 10.05
C GLY A 215 15.04 -30.25 9.02
N VAL A 216 13.79 -29.92 9.35
CA VAL A 216 12.91 -29.08 8.54
C VAL A 216 13.50 -27.68 8.32
N LEU A 217 13.91 -26.99 9.39
CA LEU A 217 14.49 -25.65 9.36
C LEU A 217 15.81 -25.61 8.57
N THR A 218 16.65 -26.64 8.72
CA THR A 218 17.87 -26.78 7.92
C THR A 218 17.56 -26.90 6.42
N PHE A 219 16.53 -27.66 6.05
CA PHE A 219 16.07 -27.75 4.66
C PHE A 219 15.47 -26.43 4.18
N LEU A 220 14.63 -25.76 4.97
CA LEU A 220 14.01 -24.48 4.62
C LEU A 220 15.06 -23.39 4.33
N SER A 221 16.09 -23.28 5.19
CA SER A 221 17.26 -22.41 4.97
C SER A 221 17.94 -22.70 3.63
N GLN A 222 18.24 -23.98 3.34
CA GLN A 222 18.89 -24.39 2.10
C GLN A 222 18.08 -24.06 0.84
N GLN A 223 16.74 -24.11 0.91
CA GLN A 223 15.84 -23.75 -0.20
C GLN A 223 15.38 -22.28 -0.17
N GLY A 224 15.91 -21.46 0.75
CA GLY A 224 15.47 -20.08 0.99
C GLY A 224 13.95 -19.94 1.17
N SER A 225 13.29 -20.96 1.72
CA SER A 225 11.84 -21.10 1.82
C SER A 225 11.35 -20.80 3.24
N PRO A 226 10.16 -20.22 3.41
CA PRO A 226 9.67 -19.82 4.73
C PRO A 226 9.15 -21.01 5.54
N LEU A 227 9.14 -20.88 6.86
CA LEU A 227 8.29 -21.71 7.73
C LEU A 227 6.86 -21.16 7.73
N LEU A 228 5.85 -22.02 7.62
CA LEU A 228 4.45 -21.60 7.79
C LEU A 228 4.04 -21.79 9.26
N ILE A 229 3.51 -20.73 9.87
CA ILE A 229 3.13 -20.70 11.29
C ILE A 229 1.66 -20.29 11.46
N ASN A 230 0.94 -21.02 12.31
CA ASN A 230 -0.43 -20.69 12.70
C ASN A 230 -0.41 -19.89 14.02
N ILE A 231 -0.96 -18.67 14.00
CA ILE A 231 -0.83 -17.68 15.08
C ILE A 231 -2.21 -17.18 15.51
N TYR A 232 -2.62 -17.55 16.72
CA TYR A 232 -3.95 -17.26 17.25
C TYR A 232 -3.89 -16.61 18.65
N PRO A 233 -3.73 -15.27 18.73
CA PRO A 233 -3.82 -14.50 19.98
C PRO A 233 -5.14 -14.73 20.73
N TYR A 234 -6.22 -15.05 20.00
CA TYR A 234 -7.52 -15.43 20.57
C TYR A 234 -7.42 -16.56 21.61
N PHE A 235 -6.73 -17.67 21.31
CA PHE A 235 -6.69 -18.82 22.23
C PHE A 235 -5.89 -18.52 23.51
N ALA A 236 -4.83 -17.72 23.41
CA ALA A 236 -4.08 -17.24 24.57
C ALA A 236 -4.97 -16.34 25.46
N TYR A 237 -5.67 -15.37 24.86
CA TYR A 237 -6.62 -14.51 25.56
C TYR A 237 -7.77 -15.27 26.21
N ALA A 238 -8.42 -16.19 25.48
CA ALA A 238 -9.57 -16.94 25.97
C ALA A 238 -9.21 -17.99 27.05
N SER A 239 -7.94 -18.40 27.16
CA SER A 239 -7.46 -19.34 28.20
C SER A 239 -6.94 -18.66 29.46
N ASP A 240 -6.39 -17.44 29.36
CA ASP A 240 -5.98 -16.63 30.51
C ASP A 240 -6.30 -15.13 30.29
N PRO A 241 -7.59 -14.72 30.36
CA PRO A 241 -8.00 -13.33 30.18
C PRO A 241 -7.66 -12.43 31.38
N VAL A 242 -6.95 -12.95 32.39
CA VAL A 242 -6.47 -12.20 33.56
C VAL A 242 -5.05 -11.70 33.32
N ASN A 243 -4.18 -12.53 32.74
CA ASN A 243 -2.79 -12.16 32.45
C ASN A 243 -2.57 -11.75 30.98
N VAL A 244 -3.41 -12.23 30.05
CA VAL A 244 -3.47 -11.75 28.66
C VAL A 244 -4.58 -10.71 28.55
N GLN A 245 -4.23 -9.45 28.33
CA GLN A 245 -5.20 -8.37 28.18
C GLN A 245 -5.86 -8.39 26.78
N LEU A 246 -7.13 -8.01 26.70
CA LEU A 246 -7.90 -8.02 25.44
C LEU A 246 -7.27 -7.11 24.39
N ASP A 247 -6.80 -5.94 24.81
CA ASP A 247 -6.15 -4.97 23.95
C ASP A 247 -4.82 -5.53 23.41
N TYR A 248 -3.98 -6.14 24.24
CA TYR A 248 -2.78 -6.83 23.78
C TYR A 248 -3.08 -7.90 22.72
N ALA A 249 -4.15 -8.69 22.92
CA ALA A 249 -4.56 -9.74 22.00
C ALA A 249 -5.23 -9.22 20.70
N GLN A 250 -5.96 -8.10 20.78
CA GLN A 250 -6.59 -7.42 19.64
C GLN A 250 -5.75 -6.29 19.07
N PHE A 251 -4.45 -6.32 19.32
CA PHE A 251 -3.47 -5.28 19.02
C PHE A 251 -3.66 -3.95 19.79
N THR A 252 -4.88 -3.44 20.03
CA THR A 252 -5.34 -2.66 21.22
C THR A 252 -4.41 -1.65 21.93
N ALA A 253 -3.37 -2.17 22.57
CA ALA A 253 -2.74 -1.56 23.74
C ALA A 253 -1.96 -0.30 23.39
N THR A 254 -2.16 0.81 24.11
CA THR A 254 -1.44 2.06 23.79
C THR A 254 -0.02 2.13 24.34
N GLU A 255 0.34 1.22 25.25
CA GLU A 255 1.63 1.12 25.95
C GLU A 255 2.27 -0.27 25.80
N ALA A 256 3.54 -0.42 26.21
CA ALA A 256 4.28 -1.67 26.09
C ALA A 256 3.81 -2.71 27.12
N VAL A 257 3.14 -3.77 26.67
CA VAL A 257 2.60 -4.83 27.54
C VAL A 257 3.68 -5.83 27.97
N VAL A 258 4.66 -6.11 27.11
CA VAL A 258 5.82 -6.96 27.44
C VAL A 258 7.11 -6.31 26.95
N THR A 259 8.03 -5.99 27.87
CA THR A 259 9.38 -5.54 27.50
C THR A 259 10.39 -6.67 27.74
N ASP A 260 11.16 -6.99 26.70
CA ASP A 260 12.03 -8.15 26.58
C ASP A 260 13.44 -7.69 26.16
N GLY A 261 14.27 -7.38 27.15
CA GLY A 261 15.56 -6.73 26.94
C GLY A 261 15.39 -5.34 26.33
N SER A 262 15.70 -5.18 25.04
CA SER A 262 15.52 -3.93 24.29
C SER A 262 14.32 -3.95 23.34
N LEU A 263 13.60 -5.08 23.27
CA LEU A 263 12.38 -5.23 22.47
C LEU A 263 11.17 -4.89 23.34
N SER A 264 10.16 -4.29 22.74
CA SER A 264 8.90 -3.99 23.43
C SER A 264 7.77 -4.47 22.55
N TYR A 265 7.00 -5.40 23.10
CA TYR A 265 5.81 -5.94 22.51
C TYR A 265 4.60 -5.19 23.03
N TYR A 266 3.72 -5.03 22.08
CA TYR A 266 2.82 -3.91 21.89
C TYR A 266 1.46 -4.54 21.51
N ASN A 267 1.50 -5.57 20.65
CA ASN A 267 0.46 -6.58 20.45
C ASN A 267 1.02 -8.00 20.70
N LEU A 268 0.14 -8.97 20.97
CA LEU A 268 0.50 -10.36 21.24
C LEU A 268 0.93 -11.14 19.99
N PHE A 269 0.44 -10.75 18.80
CA PHE A 269 0.80 -11.36 17.53
C PHE A 269 2.32 -11.29 17.28
N ASP A 270 2.91 -10.10 17.42
CA ASP A 270 4.36 -9.86 17.32
C ASP A 270 5.14 -10.75 18.30
N ALA A 271 4.65 -10.87 19.53
CA ALA A 271 5.29 -11.67 20.58
C ALA A 271 5.25 -13.18 20.28
N MET A 272 4.15 -13.68 19.70
CA MET A 272 4.04 -15.08 19.27
C MET A 272 4.96 -15.36 18.07
N VAL A 273 5.02 -14.46 17.09
CA VAL A 273 5.90 -14.57 15.92
C VAL A 273 7.39 -14.50 16.32
N ASP A 274 7.76 -13.61 17.23
CA ASP A 274 9.15 -13.49 17.70
C ASP A 274 9.58 -14.60 18.66
N ALA A 275 8.63 -15.29 19.29
CA ALA A 275 8.91 -16.56 19.96
C ALA A 275 9.28 -17.67 18.96
N PHE A 276 8.65 -17.73 17.78
CA PHE A 276 9.07 -18.63 16.69
C PHE A 276 10.45 -18.27 16.16
N PHE A 277 10.73 -17.00 15.83
CA PHE A 277 12.07 -16.58 15.40
C PHE A 277 13.15 -16.90 16.45
N SER A 278 12.84 -16.72 17.74
CA SER A 278 13.77 -17.07 18.83
C SER A 278 13.96 -18.58 19.01
N ALA A 279 12.96 -19.39 18.67
CA ALA A 279 13.04 -20.85 18.69
C ALA A 279 13.87 -21.37 17.52
N MET A 280 13.67 -20.85 16.30
CA MET A 280 14.50 -21.19 15.14
C MET A 280 15.97 -20.84 15.36
N GLU A 281 16.26 -19.66 15.94
CA GLU A 281 17.63 -19.25 16.29
C GLU A 281 18.33 -20.21 17.25
N LYS A 282 17.59 -20.85 18.18
CA LYS A 282 18.12 -21.87 19.11
C LYS A 282 18.34 -23.23 18.45
N GLU A 283 17.63 -23.52 17.37
CA GLU A 283 17.94 -24.65 16.47
C GLU A 283 19.12 -24.35 15.52
N GLY A 284 19.67 -23.14 15.57
CA GLY A 284 20.81 -22.70 14.76
C GLY A 284 20.45 -22.09 13.41
N VAL A 285 19.17 -21.78 13.17
CA VAL A 285 18.64 -21.26 11.90
C VAL A 285 18.04 -19.86 12.13
N SER A 286 18.55 -18.84 11.46
CA SER A 286 18.20 -17.43 11.73
C SER A 286 17.77 -16.65 10.48
N ASP A 287 17.93 -17.27 9.32
CA ASP A 287 17.72 -16.81 7.94
C ASP A 287 16.38 -17.29 7.33
N VAL A 288 15.70 -18.24 7.98
CA VAL A 288 14.34 -18.67 7.60
C VAL A 288 13.32 -17.62 8.05
N ASN A 289 12.66 -16.99 7.07
CA ASN A 289 11.50 -16.14 7.30
C ASN A 289 10.25 -16.98 7.61
N VAL A 290 9.17 -16.32 8.03
CA VAL A 290 7.88 -16.95 8.32
C VAL A 290 6.77 -16.44 7.40
N VAL A 291 5.78 -17.27 7.15
CA VAL A 291 4.47 -16.89 6.62
C VAL A 291 3.44 -17.25 7.67
N VAL A 292 2.58 -16.31 8.07
CA VAL A 292 1.48 -16.62 8.99
C VAL A 292 0.36 -17.29 8.18
N SER A 293 0.35 -18.62 8.20
CA SER A 293 -0.50 -19.47 7.36
C SER A 293 -1.94 -19.58 7.83
N GLU A 294 -2.21 -19.18 9.07
CA GLU A 294 -3.53 -18.91 9.64
C GLU A 294 -3.39 -17.86 10.75
N SER A 295 -4.31 -16.90 10.79
CA SER A 295 -4.63 -16.10 11.96
C SER A 295 -6.08 -15.62 11.91
N GLY A 296 -6.78 -15.63 13.05
CA GLY A 296 -8.17 -15.19 13.10
C GLY A 296 -8.75 -15.14 14.52
N TRP A 297 -9.99 -14.67 14.63
CA TRP A 297 -10.75 -14.59 15.88
C TRP A 297 -12.21 -14.99 15.61
N PRO A 298 -12.82 -15.89 16.41
CA PRO A 298 -14.14 -16.40 16.12
C PRO A 298 -15.26 -15.44 16.55
N SER A 299 -16.29 -15.32 15.71
CA SER A 299 -17.41 -14.38 15.91
C SER A 299 -18.45 -14.85 16.92
N ALA A 300 -18.38 -16.11 17.35
CA ALA A 300 -19.25 -16.73 18.36
C ALA A 300 -18.62 -18.02 18.90
N GLY A 301 -19.26 -18.65 19.88
CA GLY A 301 -18.92 -20.00 20.36
C GLY A 301 -18.23 -20.07 21.72
N ASN A 302 -17.82 -18.94 22.31
CA ASN A 302 -17.24 -18.85 23.67
C ASN A 302 -17.71 -17.58 24.40
N GLY A 303 -19.03 -17.34 24.42
CA GLY A 303 -19.63 -16.22 25.15
C GLY A 303 -19.02 -14.85 24.79
N ASP A 304 -18.78 -14.03 25.80
CA ASP A 304 -18.31 -12.64 25.67
C ASP A 304 -16.90 -12.52 25.04
N PHE A 305 -16.12 -13.61 24.98
CA PHE A 305 -14.82 -13.65 24.31
C PHE A 305 -14.94 -13.68 22.77
N THR A 306 -16.16 -13.91 22.24
CA THR A 306 -16.43 -14.13 20.82
C THR A 306 -17.68 -13.40 20.36
N THR A 307 -17.50 -12.30 19.62
CA THR A 307 -18.59 -11.55 18.98
C THR A 307 -18.17 -11.14 17.56
N PRO A 308 -19.11 -10.82 16.66
CA PRO A 308 -18.77 -10.30 15.33
C PRO A 308 -17.91 -9.03 15.40
N GLN A 309 -18.10 -8.20 16.42
CA GLN A 309 -17.30 -6.98 16.65
C GLN A 309 -15.86 -7.32 17.06
N LEU A 310 -15.66 -8.27 17.98
CA LEU A 310 -14.33 -8.73 18.37
C LEU A 310 -13.60 -9.41 17.19
N ALA A 311 -14.32 -10.20 16.40
CA ALA A 311 -13.78 -10.83 15.20
C ALA A 311 -13.36 -9.81 14.13
N ALA A 312 -14.19 -8.81 13.86
CA ALA A 312 -13.88 -7.73 12.93
C ALA A 312 -12.66 -6.90 13.40
N THR A 313 -12.62 -6.55 14.69
CA THR A 313 -11.51 -5.80 15.31
C THR A 313 -10.20 -6.58 15.24
N TYR A 314 -10.19 -7.89 15.49
CA TYR A 314 -8.96 -8.66 15.30
C TYR A 314 -8.56 -8.77 13.82
N ASN A 315 -9.51 -9.09 12.93
CA ASN A 315 -9.18 -9.39 11.55
C ASN A 315 -8.73 -8.15 10.76
N ARG A 316 -9.37 -6.98 10.89
CA ARG A 316 -8.83 -5.75 10.25
C ARG A 316 -7.54 -5.28 10.91
N ASN A 317 -7.32 -5.51 12.20
CA ASN A 317 -6.02 -5.29 12.82
C ASN A 317 -4.90 -6.12 12.18
N PHE A 318 -5.06 -7.43 12.14
CA PHE A 318 -4.09 -8.35 11.54
C PHE A 318 -3.81 -7.98 10.08
N MET A 319 -4.85 -7.68 9.29
CA MET A 319 -4.69 -7.22 7.90
C MET A 319 -3.90 -5.91 7.78
N ASN A 320 -4.21 -4.89 8.60
CA ASN A 320 -3.50 -3.60 8.58
C ASN A 320 -2.09 -3.67 9.18
N HIS A 321 -1.84 -4.56 10.15
CA HIS A 321 -0.50 -4.83 10.66
C HIS A 321 0.37 -5.42 9.53
N VAL A 322 -0.06 -6.53 8.92
CA VAL A 322 0.66 -7.21 7.82
C VAL A 322 0.90 -6.25 6.64
N THR A 323 -0.15 -5.59 6.15
CA THR A 323 -0.04 -4.67 5.00
C THR A 323 0.74 -3.39 5.29
N SER A 324 1.01 -3.06 6.57
CA SER A 324 1.94 -1.97 6.92
C SER A 324 3.42 -2.34 6.74
N ASN A 325 3.74 -3.64 6.53
CA ASN A 325 5.09 -4.17 6.29
C ASN A 325 6.16 -3.72 7.32
N LYS A 326 5.76 -3.53 8.57
CA LYS A 326 6.67 -3.09 9.66
C LYS A 326 7.52 -4.22 10.24
N GLY A 327 7.17 -5.48 9.94
CA GLY A 327 7.72 -6.65 10.62
C GLY A 327 7.39 -6.63 12.11
N THR A 328 8.18 -7.37 12.89
CA THR A 328 8.05 -7.50 14.34
C THR A 328 9.20 -6.77 15.08
N PRO A 329 9.15 -6.59 16.42
CA PRO A 329 10.25 -6.00 17.17
C PRO A 329 11.63 -6.66 16.97
N LYS A 330 11.70 -8.00 16.86
CA LYS A 330 12.94 -8.77 16.63
C LYS A 330 13.33 -8.86 15.15
N ARG A 331 12.38 -8.68 14.24
CA ARG A 331 12.57 -8.67 12.77
C ARG A 331 11.86 -7.44 12.17
N PRO A 332 12.33 -6.22 12.47
CA PRO A 332 11.77 -4.99 11.90
C PRO A 332 12.02 -4.96 10.39
N ASP A 333 11.10 -4.32 9.66
CA ASP A 333 11.09 -4.22 8.19
C ASP A 333 11.03 -5.57 7.45
N ALA A 334 10.86 -6.68 8.17
CA ALA A 334 10.71 -8.01 7.58
C ALA A 334 9.32 -8.17 6.96
N HIS A 335 9.30 -8.64 5.72
CA HIS A 335 8.07 -9.00 5.02
C HIS A 335 7.46 -10.25 5.66
N ILE A 336 6.21 -10.15 6.11
CA ILE A 336 5.43 -11.23 6.73
C ILE A 336 4.13 -11.35 5.95
N GLU A 337 4.07 -12.32 5.04
CA GLU A 337 2.82 -12.71 4.37
C GLU A 337 1.88 -13.38 5.38
N GLY A 338 0.57 -13.05 5.33
CA GLY A 338 -0.41 -13.51 6.30
C GLY A 338 -1.69 -14.05 5.67
N PHE A 339 -2.39 -14.97 6.34
CA PHE A 339 -3.65 -15.54 5.87
C PHE A 339 -4.73 -15.49 6.95
N VAL A 340 -5.87 -14.85 6.63
CA VAL A 340 -7.03 -14.78 7.54
C VAL A 340 -7.72 -16.14 7.59
N PHE A 341 -7.83 -16.72 8.78
CA PHE A 341 -8.66 -17.88 9.04
C PHE A 341 -10.05 -17.42 9.52
N ALA A 342 -11.14 -17.61 8.77
CA ALA A 342 -11.28 -18.30 7.48
C ALA A 342 -12.29 -17.62 6.55
N THR A 343 -12.47 -18.17 5.34
CA THR A 343 -13.49 -17.68 4.39
C THR A 343 -14.91 -17.83 4.96
N PHE A 344 -15.25 -19.01 5.49
CA PHE A 344 -16.61 -19.34 5.91
C PHE A 344 -16.68 -19.90 7.34
N ASN A 345 -17.86 -19.78 7.94
CA ASN A 345 -18.25 -20.55 9.11
C ASN A 345 -18.44 -22.04 8.74
N GLU A 346 -17.53 -22.90 9.18
CA GLU A 346 -17.45 -24.33 8.86
C GLU A 346 -18.33 -25.18 9.79
N ASN A 347 -19.57 -25.50 9.40
CA ASN A 347 -20.54 -26.11 10.32
C ASN A 347 -20.23 -27.57 10.73
N GLN A 348 -19.35 -28.28 10.03
CA GLN A 348 -18.94 -29.65 10.39
C GLN A 348 -17.69 -29.72 11.28
N LYS A 349 -17.05 -28.57 11.59
CA LYS A 349 -16.03 -28.48 12.63
C LYS A 349 -16.60 -28.72 14.04
N PRO A 350 -15.76 -29.02 15.06
CA PRO A 350 -16.20 -29.23 16.44
C PRO A 350 -17.08 -28.10 16.98
N ALA A 351 -18.14 -28.47 17.72
CA ALA A 351 -19.14 -27.51 18.17
C ALA A 351 -18.55 -26.41 19.08
N GLY A 352 -18.84 -25.14 18.75
CA GLY A 352 -18.30 -23.98 19.46
C GLY A 352 -17.52 -23.04 18.54
N VAL A 353 -16.37 -22.56 18.99
CA VAL A 353 -15.57 -21.52 18.30
C VAL A 353 -15.10 -21.91 16.91
N GLU A 354 -14.76 -23.19 16.72
CA GLU A 354 -14.24 -23.74 15.48
C GLU A 354 -15.19 -23.58 14.28
N GLN A 355 -16.50 -23.53 14.54
CA GLN A 355 -17.53 -23.32 13.51
C GLN A 355 -17.70 -21.84 13.11
N ASN A 356 -17.02 -20.90 13.77
CA ASN A 356 -17.36 -19.46 13.78
C ASN A 356 -16.20 -18.52 13.39
N PHE A 357 -15.19 -19.00 12.66
CA PHE A 357 -14.03 -18.19 12.21
C PHE A 357 -14.24 -17.44 10.89
N GLY A 358 -15.42 -17.53 10.25
CA GLY A 358 -15.67 -16.99 8.92
C GLY A 358 -15.63 -15.46 8.82
N LEU A 359 -15.06 -14.96 7.73
CA LEU A 359 -15.35 -13.64 7.17
C LEU A 359 -16.78 -13.61 6.58
N PHE A 360 -17.25 -14.73 6.05
CA PHE A 360 -18.58 -14.90 5.44
C PHE A 360 -19.40 -16.00 6.13
N PHE A 361 -20.72 -15.81 6.13
CA PHE A 361 -21.65 -16.92 6.30
C PHE A 361 -21.69 -17.78 5.02
N PRO A 362 -22.12 -19.05 5.08
CA PRO A 362 -22.19 -19.93 3.90
C PRO A 362 -23.09 -19.44 2.76
N ASN A 363 -23.98 -18.47 3.01
CA ASN A 363 -24.76 -17.77 1.98
C ASN A 363 -23.97 -16.65 1.24
N MET A 364 -22.68 -16.49 1.53
CA MET A 364 -21.77 -15.45 1.00
C MET A 364 -22.05 -14.01 1.47
N GLU A 365 -22.92 -13.81 2.46
CA GLU A 365 -23.02 -12.53 3.18
C GLU A 365 -21.92 -12.44 4.25
N PRO A 366 -21.34 -11.25 4.51
CA PRO A 366 -20.29 -11.09 5.51
C PRO A 366 -20.82 -11.33 6.94
N VAL A 367 -20.03 -11.99 7.79
CA VAL A 367 -20.37 -12.21 9.22
C VAL A 367 -20.33 -10.90 10.01
N TYR A 368 -19.40 -10.02 9.62
CA TYR A 368 -19.22 -8.66 10.11
C TYR A 368 -18.72 -7.79 8.95
N PRO A 369 -19.03 -6.48 8.97
CA PRO A 369 -18.46 -5.52 8.04
C PRO A 369 -16.91 -5.66 7.93
N PHE A 370 -16.38 -5.88 6.72
CA PHE A 370 -14.94 -5.86 6.44
C PHE A 370 -14.60 -5.32 5.04
N SER A 371 -13.53 -4.54 4.94
CA SER A 371 -13.00 -4.01 3.67
C SER A 371 -11.57 -4.48 3.40
N PRO A 372 -11.36 -5.48 2.52
CA PRO A 372 -10.06 -5.75 1.92
C PRO A 372 -9.68 -4.60 0.96
N SER A 373 -8.41 -4.23 0.92
CA SER A 373 -7.93 -3.00 0.26
C SER A 373 -8.26 -2.97 -1.24
N VAL A 374 -8.97 -1.92 -1.68
CA VAL A 374 -9.51 -1.79 -3.04
C VAL A 374 -8.39 -1.66 -4.09
N ARG A 375 -8.48 -2.47 -5.16
CA ARG A 375 -7.69 -2.27 -6.39
C ARG A 375 -8.52 -1.68 -7.52
N VAL A 376 -8.02 -0.58 -8.11
CA VAL A 376 -8.49 -0.06 -9.40
C VAL A 376 -7.72 -0.74 -10.53
N SER A 377 -8.34 -1.70 -11.20
CA SER A 377 -7.70 -2.49 -12.28
C SER A 377 -8.09 -1.98 -13.67
N VAL A 378 -7.22 -1.20 -14.32
CA VAL A 378 -7.45 -0.72 -15.70
C VAL A 378 -6.99 -1.78 -16.71
N LYS A 379 -7.93 -2.56 -17.24
CA LYS A 379 -7.65 -3.53 -18.32
C LYS A 379 -7.59 -2.85 -19.69
N THR A 380 -6.40 -2.82 -20.28
CA THR A 380 -6.21 -2.58 -21.72
C THR A 380 -6.11 -3.92 -22.46
N ASN A 381 -7.06 -4.21 -23.35
CA ASN A 381 -7.00 -5.42 -24.17
C ASN A 381 -5.88 -5.30 -25.22
N GLU A 382 -4.99 -6.29 -25.29
CA GLU A 382 -4.00 -6.39 -26.37
C GLU A 382 -4.68 -6.75 -27.70
N LEU A 383 -4.27 -6.08 -28.79
CA LEU A 383 -4.62 -6.45 -30.16
C LEU A 383 -3.40 -7.09 -30.83
N ALA A 384 -3.47 -8.39 -31.08
CA ALA A 384 -2.41 -9.11 -31.79
C ALA A 384 -2.27 -8.61 -33.24
N LEU A 385 -1.07 -8.12 -33.60
CA LEU A 385 -0.76 -7.66 -34.95
C LEU A 385 -0.33 -8.83 -35.85
N SER A 386 -1.27 -9.33 -36.67
CA SER A 386 -1.01 -10.37 -37.66
C SER A 386 -0.50 -9.79 -39.00
N ASP A 387 0.82 -9.78 -39.16
CA ASP A 387 1.60 -9.57 -40.41
C ASP A 387 1.33 -8.28 -41.23
N GLY A 388 2.24 -7.99 -42.16
CA GLY A 388 2.44 -6.64 -42.69
C GLY A 388 1.50 -6.19 -43.81
N THR A 389 0.72 -5.13 -43.56
CA THR A 389 0.55 -4.03 -44.54
C THR A 389 0.03 -2.74 -43.87
N MET A 390 0.70 -1.60 -44.07
CA MET A 390 0.29 -0.32 -43.49
C MET A 390 -0.75 0.42 -44.37
N THR A 391 -2.04 0.32 -44.05
CA THR A 391 -3.04 1.34 -44.44
C THR A 391 -4.18 1.47 -43.43
N LYS A 392 -4.46 2.72 -43.01
CA LYS A 392 -5.59 3.22 -42.20
C LYS A 392 -5.62 2.81 -40.71
N THR A 393 -5.82 3.82 -39.87
CA THR A 393 -6.08 3.73 -38.42
C THR A 393 -7.55 3.37 -38.13
N PRO A 394 -7.83 2.38 -37.28
CA PRO A 394 -9.15 2.19 -36.67
C PRO A 394 -9.35 3.10 -35.45
N LEU A 395 -10.61 3.42 -35.12
CA LEU A 395 -10.97 4.07 -33.85
C LEU A 395 -11.07 3.03 -32.73
N MET A 396 -10.47 3.32 -31.59
CA MET A 396 -10.54 2.47 -30.39
C MET A 396 -11.85 2.78 -29.62
N LYS A 397 -12.62 1.75 -29.27
CA LYS A 397 -13.71 1.85 -28.29
C LYS A 397 -13.22 1.30 -26.96
N VAL A 398 -13.50 2.03 -25.88
CA VAL A 398 -13.32 1.57 -24.49
C VAL A 398 -14.71 1.47 -23.86
N SER A 399 -14.93 0.42 -23.08
CA SER A 399 -16.14 0.20 -22.29
C SER A 399 -15.71 -0.23 -20.89
N VAL A 400 -16.26 0.42 -19.87
CA VAL A 400 -15.92 0.19 -18.45
C VAL A 400 -17.17 -0.31 -17.74
N GLU A 401 -17.04 -1.43 -17.04
CA GLU A 401 -18.05 -1.95 -16.11
C GLU A 401 -17.46 -1.92 -14.69
N VAL A 402 -18.29 -1.61 -13.70
CA VAL A 402 -17.91 -1.47 -12.28
C VAL A 402 -18.91 -2.28 -11.45
N HIS A 403 -18.42 -3.07 -10.50
CA HIS A 403 -19.27 -3.91 -9.63
C HIS A 403 -18.97 -3.69 -8.15
N ASN A 404 -19.94 -3.06 -7.48
CA ASN A 404 -20.30 -3.02 -6.05
C ASN A 404 -19.24 -2.95 -4.93
N VAL A 405 -19.52 -2.06 -3.98
CA VAL A 405 -18.76 -1.76 -2.76
C VAL A 405 -19.28 -2.58 -1.55
N SER A 406 -18.43 -2.82 -0.54
CA SER A 406 -18.82 -3.24 0.83
C SER A 406 -17.76 -2.80 1.86
N ILE A 407 -18.14 -2.70 3.14
CA ILE A 407 -17.46 -1.88 4.18
C ILE A 407 -17.06 -2.69 5.44
N GLY A 408 -15.98 -2.33 6.18
CA GLY A 408 -15.90 -2.45 7.67
C GLY A 408 -14.56 -2.84 8.37
N GLY A 409 -14.59 -3.08 9.70
CA GLY A 409 -13.46 -3.51 10.57
C GLY A 409 -13.77 -3.61 12.10
N ASP A 410 -12.80 -3.64 13.03
CA ASP A 410 -12.05 -2.41 13.40
C ASP A 410 -10.50 -2.45 13.74
N LEU A 411 -9.97 -1.44 14.47
CA LEU A 411 -8.52 -1.12 14.78
C LEU A 411 -8.38 -0.55 16.22
N GLY A 412 -7.20 -0.22 16.82
CA GLY A 412 -5.77 -0.41 16.49
C GLY A 412 -5.16 -1.65 17.18
N PHE A 413 -3.85 -1.96 17.22
CA PHE A 413 -2.59 -1.22 17.53
C PHE A 413 -2.49 -0.70 18.98
N ARG A 414 -1.34 -0.93 19.67
CA ARG A 414 -0.11 -0.15 19.48
C ARG A 414 1.16 -0.71 20.17
N LEU A 415 2.35 -0.36 19.61
CA LEU A 415 3.65 0.35 20.08
C LEU A 415 5.70 -0.42 22.18
N ALA A 416 6.81 0.26 22.73
CA ALA A 416 8.21 0.60 22.23
C ALA A 416 9.34 0.76 23.34
N ALA A 417 10.59 0.47 22.94
CA ALA A 417 11.85 1.28 23.04
C ALA A 417 12.86 1.29 24.25
N LYS A 418 14.10 0.78 23.93
CA LYS A 418 15.46 1.44 24.07
C LYS A 418 16.06 1.63 25.50
N PRO A 419 17.34 2.09 25.73
CA PRO A 419 18.51 2.39 24.86
C PRO A 419 19.93 1.84 25.32
N ASN A 420 21.03 2.24 24.63
CA ASN A 420 22.48 2.37 25.02
C ASN A 420 23.59 1.39 24.47
N GLN A 421 24.87 1.80 24.58
CA GLN A 421 26.11 1.34 23.85
C GLN A 421 27.25 0.82 24.82
N PRO A 422 28.56 0.49 24.49
CA PRO A 422 29.36 0.63 23.23
C PRO A 422 30.51 -0.40 22.85
N LYS A 423 31.02 -0.27 21.59
CA LYS A 423 32.38 -0.50 20.95
C LYS A 423 33.49 -1.43 21.53
N VAL A 424 34.21 -2.17 20.63
CA VAL A 424 35.69 -2.47 20.65
C VAL A 424 36.24 -2.95 19.25
N ARG A 425 37.57 -3.13 19.04
CA ARG A 425 38.28 -3.42 17.75
C ARG A 425 39.15 -4.72 17.74
N GLY A 426 39.50 -5.28 16.56
CA GLY A 426 40.59 -6.27 16.33
C GLY A 426 40.63 -6.94 14.92
N GLY A 427 41.79 -7.40 14.38
CA GLY A 427 41.93 -7.98 13.00
C GLY A 427 43.24 -8.77 12.69
N PHE A 428 43.57 -9.02 11.38
CA PHE A 428 44.82 -9.56 10.71
C PHE A 428 44.83 -10.88 9.84
N ARG A 429 44.56 -10.78 8.52
CA ARG A 429 45.22 -11.44 7.32
C ARG A 429 45.31 -12.99 7.04
N CYS A 430 44.69 -13.42 5.90
CA CYS A 430 45.23 -13.90 4.58
C CYS A 430 46.10 -15.20 4.33
N GLY A 431 45.81 -15.90 3.21
CA GLY A 431 46.66 -16.88 2.44
C GLY A 431 45.88 -18.04 1.76
N GLY A 432 45.63 -18.09 0.43
CA GLY A 432 46.47 -18.75 -0.63
C GLY A 432 46.28 -20.30 -0.70
N GLY A 433 46.06 -21.01 -1.83
CA GLY A 433 46.11 -20.72 -3.29
C GLY A 433 45.27 -21.70 -4.16
N VAL A 434 45.71 -22.06 -5.40
CA VAL A 434 44.82 -22.46 -6.54
C VAL A 434 45.17 -23.81 -7.22
N GLY A 435 44.18 -24.49 -7.83
CA GLY A 435 44.34 -25.59 -8.83
C GLY A 435 43.09 -25.79 -9.71
N SER A 436 43.21 -26.39 -10.92
CA SER A 436 42.12 -26.46 -11.92
C SER A 436 42.18 -27.67 -12.88
N VAL A 437 41.03 -28.20 -13.31
CA VAL A 437 40.82 -29.17 -14.43
C VAL A 437 39.50 -28.83 -15.16
N VAL A 438 39.32 -29.26 -16.42
CA VAL A 438 38.26 -28.80 -17.35
C VAL A 438 37.63 -29.98 -18.13
N VAL A 439 36.31 -29.93 -18.41
CA VAL A 439 35.63 -30.53 -19.59
C VAL A 439 34.20 -29.94 -19.74
N THR A 440 33.43 -30.34 -20.76
CA THR A 440 32.20 -29.70 -21.29
C THR A 440 31.23 -30.76 -21.88
N VAL A 441 29.94 -30.53 -22.18
CA VAL A 441 29.08 -29.31 -22.31
C VAL A 441 27.67 -29.60 -21.72
N GLY A 442 26.92 -28.57 -21.31
CA GLY A 442 25.46 -28.59 -21.06
C GLY A 442 24.89 -27.17 -20.96
N LEU A 443 23.58 -26.98 -21.16
CA LEU A 443 22.92 -25.65 -21.17
C LEU A 443 22.32 -25.28 -19.80
N GLU A 444 23.17 -25.13 -18.78
CA GLU A 444 22.80 -24.66 -17.44
C GLU A 444 23.79 -23.61 -16.91
N VAL A 445 23.28 -22.65 -16.12
CA VAL A 445 24.12 -21.67 -15.39
C VAL A 445 24.47 -22.25 -14.01
N VAL A 446 25.42 -23.18 -13.98
CA VAL A 446 25.87 -23.81 -12.73
C VAL A 446 26.75 -22.84 -11.94
N VAL A 447 26.22 -22.30 -10.83
CA VAL A 447 26.98 -21.46 -9.89
C VAL A 447 27.75 -22.35 -8.91
N VAL A 448 28.95 -22.78 -9.30
CA VAL A 448 29.84 -23.54 -8.42
C VAL A 448 30.50 -22.61 -7.39
N TRP A 449 30.12 -22.75 -6.12
CA TRP A 449 30.80 -22.07 -5.01
C TRP A 449 32.18 -22.70 -4.73
N PHE A 450 33.24 -21.90 -4.81
CA PHE A 450 34.56 -22.27 -4.26
C PHE A 450 34.82 -21.54 -2.95
N TRP A 451 34.82 -22.28 -1.84
CA TRP A 451 35.16 -21.78 -0.52
C TRP A 451 36.69 -21.73 -0.35
N CYS A 452 37.26 -20.54 -0.13
CA CYS A 452 38.66 -20.39 0.27
C CYS A 452 38.72 -19.59 1.58
N ARG A 453 39.10 -20.25 2.67
CA ARG A 453 38.92 -19.77 4.04
C ARG A 453 40.18 -19.09 4.56
N CYS A 454 40.10 -17.78 4.85
CA CYS A 454 41.14 -17.06 5.58
C CYS A 454 40.58 -15.92 6.44
N GLY A 455 41.19 -15.70 7.60
CA GLY A 455 40.85 -14.59 8.50
C GLY A 455 41.26 -13.21 7.94
N PHE A 456 41.00 -12.11 8.65
CA PHE A 456 40.79 -12.03 10.10
C PHE A 456 40.32 -10.59 10.44
N GLY A 457 39.16 -10.42 11.11
CA GLY A 457 38.63 -9.23 11.84
C GLY A 457 38.83 -7.78 11.34
N GLY A 458 38.02 -6.83 11.84
CA GLY A 458 38.45 -5.42 11.80
C GLY A 458 37.41 -4.32 12.04
N GLY A 459 36.21 -4.46 11.47
CA GLY A 459 35.07 -3.54 11.68
C GLY A 459 35.23 -2.13 11.07
N GLY A 460 34.48 -1.83 10.00
CA GLY A 460 34.34 -0.46 9.48
C GLY A 460 33.77 -0.34 8.07
N GLY A 461 32.45 -0.24 7.95
CA GLY A 461 31.75 0.30 6.77
C GLY A 461 31.95 -0.41 5.43
N VAL A 462 31.09 -1.38 5.10
CA VAL A 462 30.89 -1.79 3.70
C VAL A 462 30.06 -0.74 2.97
N ASN A 463 30.75 0.16 2.24
CA ASN A 463 30.15 0.70 1.02
C ASN A 463 29.86 -0.46 0.07
N LEU A 464 28.76 -0.37 -0.70
CA LEU A 464 28.41 -1.37 -1.70
C LEU A 464 29.30 -1.21 -2.96
N ALA A 465 30.59 -1.52 -2.79
CA ALA A 465 31.54 -1.59 -3.89
C ALA A 465 31.16 -2.79 -4.77
N VAL A 466 30.46 -2.51 -5.87
CA VAL A 466 30.15 -3.49 -6.92
C VAL A 466 31.48 -4.02 -7.46
N LEU A 467 31.88 -5.20 -7.01
CA LEU A 467 33.10 -5.84 -7.46
C LEU A 467 32.87 -6.33 -8.89
N GLU A 468 33.52 -5.69 -9.86
CA GLU A 468 33.44 -6.09 -11.27
C GLU A 468 34.03 -7.49 -11.46
N VAL A 469 33.19 -8.53 -11.35
CA VAL A 469 33.49 -9.89 -11.84
C VAL A 469 33.33 -9.90 -13.36
N VAL A 470 34.10 -9.06 -14.05
CA VAL A 470 34.30 -9.12 -15.49
C VAL A 470 35.20 -10.32 -15.76
N ALA A 471 34.60 -11.50 -15.88
CA ALA A 471 35.28 -12.67 -16.38
C ALA A 471 35.92 -12.34 -17.74
N ASP A 472 37.25 -12.46 -17.82
CA ASP A 472 37.99 -12.21 -19.06
C ASP A 472 37.72 -13.37 -20.02
N TRP A 473 36.88 -13.12 -21.03
CA TRP A 473 36.30 -14.15 -21.89
C TRP A 473 37.28 -14.58 -22.99
N ARG A 474 38.46 -15.05 -22.56
CA ARG A 474 39.52 -15.62 -23.41
C ARG A 474 39.30 -17.10 -23.72
N CYS A 475 38.09 -17.46 -24.13
CA CYS A 475 37.86 -18.73 -24.81
C CYS A 475 38.61 -18.70 -26.15
N GLY A 476 39.77 -19.37 -26.18
CA GLY A 476 40.72 -19.29 -27.29
C GLY A 476 40.27 -20.04 -28.55
N PHE A 477 39.48 -19.38 -29.40
CA PHE A 477 39.40 -19.77 -30.81
C PHE A 477 40.55 -19.12 -31.61
N GLY A 478 41.51 -19.95 -32.02
CA GLY A 478 42.60 -19.55 -32.90
C GLY A 478 42.09 -19.23 -34.31
N GLY A 479 41.74 -17.97 -34.56
CA GLY A 479 41.28 -17.48 -35.85
C GLY A 479 41.23 -15.95 -35.85
N GLY A 480 41.88 -15.31 -36.83
CA GLY A 480 42.15 -13.87 -36.81
C GLY A 480 40.92 -12.98 -37.02
N LYS A 481 40.08 -12.80 -35.99
CA LYS A 481 38.96 -11.85 -36.03
C LYS A 481 39.47 -10.40 -36.19
N PRO A 482 38.95 -9.63 -37.19
CA PRO A 482 39.43 -8.27 -37.48
C PRO A 482 39.39 -7.32 -36.28
N ALA A 483 40.23 -6.28 -36.32
CA ALA A 483 40.31 -5.28 -35.25
C ALA A 483 38.99 -4.50 -35.03
N SER A 484 38.12 -4.45 -36.04
CA SER A 484 36.76 -3.89 -35.95
C SER A 484 35.85 -4.71 -35.01
N GLU A 485 35.86 -6.04 -35.08
CA GLU A 485 35.00 -6.89 -34.24
C GLU A 485 35.37 -6.77 -32.75
N ARG A 486 36.67 -6.69 -32.44
CA ARG A 486 37.14 -6.47 -31.06
C ARG A 486 36.71 -5.10 -30.51
N LYS A 487 36.70 -4.05 -31.33
CA LYS A 487 36.14 -2.75 -30.94
C LYS A 487 34.61 -2.80 -30.76
N MET A 488 33.90 -3.53 -31.63
CA MET A 488 32.45 -3.70 -31.53
C MET A 488 32.03 -4.41 -30.24
N MET A 489 32.70 -5.53 -29.88
CA MET A 489 32.46 -6.24 -28.61
C MET A 489 32.74 -5.36 -27.38
N GLY A 490 33.78 -4.52 -27.44
CA GLY A 490 34.07 -3.55 -26.37
C GLY A 490 32.99 -2.49 -26.19
N LEU A 491 32.49 -1.92 -27.28
CA LEU A 491 31.39 -0.94 -27.25
C LEU A 491 30.08 -1.56 -26.75
N ILE A 492 29.78 -2.80 -27.13
CA ILE A 492 28.60 -3.53 -26.65
C ILE A 492 28.70 -3.81 -25.13
N ARG A 493 29.87 -4.23 -24.62
CA ARG A 493 30.11 -4.34 -23.17
C ARG A 493 29.91 -3.01 -22.45
N GLN A 494 30.44 -1.91 -22.97
CA GLN A 494 30.29 -0.58 -22.36
C GLN A 494 28.82 -0.10 -22.34
N ALA A 495 28.07 -0.33 -23.41
CA ALA A 495 26.64 -0.01 -23.46
C ALA A 495 25.83 -0.84 -22.43
N LEU A 496 26.11 -2.14 -22.32
CA LEU A 496 25.47 -3.02 -21.32
C LEU A 496 25.77 -2.59 -19.88
N ILE A 497 27.03 -2.24 -19.58
CA ILE A 497 27.41 -1.75 -18.24
C ILE A 497 26.63 -0.47 -17.92
N VAL A 498 26.59 0.52 -18.83
CA VAL A 498 25.83 1.77 -18.62
C VAL A 498 24.33 1.51 -18.42
N VAL A 499 23.72 0.60 -19.20
CA VAL A 499 22.31 0.22 -19.01
C VAL A 499 22.07 -0.44 -17.65
N VAL A 500 22.93 -1.35 -17.21
CA VAL A 500 22.83 -2.00 -15.90
C VAL A 500 23.04 -0.99 -14.76
N THR A 501 24.00 -0.08 -14.87
CA THR A 501 24.23 0.99 -13.86
C THR A 501 23.05 1.96 -13.78
N ILE A 502 22.41 2.31 -14.90
CA ILE A 502 21.20 3.14 -14.90
C ILE A 502 20.03 2.37 -14.28
N ALA A 503 19.86 1.09 -14.62
CA ALA A 503 18.81 0.25 -14.06
C ALA A 503 18.95 0.10 -12.53
N THR A 504 20.16 -0.16 -12.01
CA THR A 504 20.39 -0.25 -10.56
C THR A 504 20.31 1.10 -9.86
N ALA A 505 20.73 2.20 -10.49
CA ALA A 505 20.52 3.54 -9.95
C ALA A 505 19.03 3.88 -9.77
N ILE A 506 18.19 3.54 -10.77
CA ILE A 506 16.73 3.69 -10.69
C ILE A 506 16.15 2.78 -9.59
N HIS A 507 16.58 1.51 -9.54
CA HIS A 507 16.13 0.54 -8.53
C HIS A 507 16.48 0.96 -7.09
N SER A 508 17.56 1.74 -6.90
CA SER A 508 18.01 2.24 -5.59
C SER A 508 17.38 3.56 -5.13
N GLN A 509 16.46 4.16 -5.90
CA GLN A 509 15.76 5.40 -5.52
C GLN A 509 14.25 5.21 -5.27
N ILE A 510 13.74 3.98 -5.33
CA ILE A 510 12.34 3.67 -4.98
C ILE A 510 12.21 3.59 -3.45
N GLN A 511 12.13 4.75 -2.80
CA GLN A 511 11.53 4.87 -1.47
C GLN A 511 10.02 4.66 -1.63
N ILE A 512 9.49 3.53 -1.17
CA ILE A 512 8.05 3.27 -1.16
C ILE A 512 7.45 4.03 0.03
N ALA A 513 7.15 5.32 -0.17
CA ALA A 513 6.26 6.03 0.73
C ALA A 513 4.84 5.46 0.54
N VAL A 514 4.24 4.95 1.61
CA VAL A 514 2.86 4.46 1.56
C VAL A 514 1.93 5.66 1.33
N ALA A 515 1.14 5.61 0.26
CA ALA A 515 0.18 6.64 -0.06
C ALA A 515 -0.84 6.80 1.07
N VAL A 516 -0.86 7.96 1.71
CA VAL A 516 -1.91 8.32 2.67
C VAL A 516 -3.00 9.03 1.87
N ASP A 517 -4.26 8.61 1.99
CA ASP A 517 -5.38 9.13 1.18
C ASP A 517 -5.90 10.52 1.65
N ILE A 518 -4.96 11.36 2.07
CA ILE A 518 -5.11 12.72 2.59
C ILE A 518 -4.50 13.73 1.61
N GLY A 519 -5.06 14.94 1.56
CA GLY A 519 -4.40 16.07 0.91
C GLY A 519 -3.72 17.02 1.88
N VAL A 520 -2.84 17.87 1.34
CA VAL A 520 -2.26 18.99 2.10
C VAL A 520 -2.43 20.29 1.32
N CYS A 521 -2.84 21.35 2.01
CA CYS A 521 -3.00 22.68 1.42
C CYS A 521 -1.62 23.32 1.22
N TYR A 522 -1.27 23.63 -0.02
CA TYR A 522 -0.01 24.33 -0.35
C TYR A 522 -0.24 25.84 -0.27
N GLY A 523 -0.19 26.36 0.96
CA GLY A 523 -0.08 27.79 1.23
C GLY A 523 1.24 28.36 0.69
N MET A 524 1.20 29.60 0.20
CA MET A 524 2.33 30.30 -0.43
C MET A 524 2.53 31.74 0.09
N LEU A 525 1.83 32.14 1.16
CA LEU A 525 1.95 33.46 1.78
C LEU A 525 3.17 33.52 2.73
N GLY A 526 4.36 33.37 2.16
CA GLY A 526 5.61 33.58 2.88
C GLY A 526 6.81 33.86 1.98
N ASP A 527 7.68 34.77 2.43
CA ASP A 527 8.91 35.19 1.70
C ASP A 527 10.11 34.26 1.93
N ASN A 528 9.97 33.28 2.82
CA ASN A 528 11.01 32.32 3.19
C ASN A 528 10.73 30.88 2.74
N LEU A 529 9.65 30.65 1.98
CA LEU A 529 9.18 29.33 1.57
C LEU A 529 10.09 28.70 0.49
N PRO A 530 10.22 27.36 0.46
CA PRO A 530 11.09 26.67 -0.49
C PRO A 530 10.50 26.66 -1.92
N PRO A 531 11.33 26.50 -2.96
CA PRO A 531 10.88 26.38 -4.35
C PRO A 531 9.87 25.25 -4.54
N ALA A 532 8.85 25.46 -5.39
CA ALA A 532 7.78 24.48 -5.58
C ALA A 532 8.25 23.10 -6.07
N THR A 533 9.37 23.02 -6.79
CA THR A 533 10.03 21.74 -7.14
C THR A 533 10.37 20.92 -5.91
N ASP A 534 10.83 21.59 -4.86
CA ASP A 534 11.34 20.98 -3.64
C ASP A 534 10.17 20.59 -2.74
N VAL A 535 9.06 21.33 -2.79
CA VAL A 535 7.77 20.96 -2.18
C VAL A 535 7.15 19.73 -2.84
N ILE A 536 7.18 19.60 -4.17
CA ILE A 536 6.69 18.38 -4.83
C ILE A 536 7.61 17.18 -4.56
N ASN A 537 8.91 17.39 -4.38
CA ASN A 537 9.83 16.35 -3.89
C ASN A 537 9.57 16.00 -2.40
N LEU A 538 9.20 16.97 -1.57
CA LEU A 538 8.78 16.77 -0.18
C LEU A 538 7.49 15.94 -0.09
N TYR A 539 6.51 16.22 -0.93
CA TYR A 539 5.28 15.42 -1.03
C TYR A 539 5.57 13.98 -1.41
N LYS A 540 6.43 13.75 -2.42
CA LYS A 540 6.88 12.40 -2.81
C LYS A 540 7.64 11.67 -1.69
N LYS A 541 8.46 12.39 -0.92
CA LYS A 541 9.18 11.85 0.27
C LYS A 541 8.20 11.36 1.36
N TYR A 542 7.05 12.01 1.50
CA TYR A 542 6.09 11.75 2.58
C TYR A 542 4.77 11.07 2.14
N GLY A 543 4.68 10.57 0.90
CA GLY A 543 3.49 9.84 0.41
C GLY A 543 2.24 10.70 0.22
N ILE A 544 2.41 12.02 0.04
CA ILE A 544 1.31 12.98 -0.13
C ILE A 544 0.88 12.98 -1.61
N GLU A 545 -0.21 12.28 -1.91
CA GLU A 545 -0.74 12.13 -3.29
C GLU A 545 -1.78 13.17 -3.69
N LYS A 546 -2.21 14.05 -2.79
CA LYS A 546 -3.19 15.12 -3.08
C LYS A 546 -2.70 16.47 -2.55
N THR A 547 -2.96 17.55 -3.28
CA THR A 547 -2.72 18.91 -2.80
C THR A 547 -3.80 19.88 -3.23
N ARG A 548 -4.02 20.91 -2.42
CA ARG A 548 -4.88 22.05 -2.75
C ARG A 548 -4.00 23.28 -2.99
N LEU A 549 -4.13 23.86 -4.17
CA LEU A 549 -3.60 25.19 -4.50
C LEU A 549 -4.73 26.22 -4.32
N PHE A 550 -4.43 27.34 -3.68
CA PHE A 550 -5.39 28.44 -3.53
C PHE A 550 -5.56 29.27 -4.81
N ASP A 551 -4.56 29.24 -5.69
CA ASP A 551 -4.53 29.99 -6.93
C ASP A 551 -3.77 29.22 -8.04
N PRO A 552 -3.89 29.61 -9.34
CA PRO A 552 -3.17 28.97 -10.44
C PRO A 552 -1.70 29.42 -10.53
N ASN A 553 -0.95 29.20 -9.44
CA ASN A 553 0.46 29.56 -9.35
C ASN A 553 1.30 28.82 -10.43
N PRO A 554 1.93 29.53 -11.40
CA PRO A 554 2.64 28.86 -12.48
C PRO A 554 3.89 28.08 -12.06
N ALA A 555 4.51 28.42 -10.92
CA ALA A 555 5.67 27.66 -10.42
C ALA A 555 5.23 26.31 -9.85
N ALA A 556 4.15 26.29 -9.07
CA ALA A 556 3.57 25.06 -8.54
C ALA A 556 3.00 24.16 -9.65
N LEU A 557 2.22 24.73 -10.58
CA LEU A 557 1.65 23.97 -11.70
C LEU A 557 2.73 23.38 -12.63
N ASN A 558 3.88 24.04 -12.79
CA ASN A 558 5.01 23.45 -13.52
C ASN A 558 5.77 22.38 -12.71
N ALA A 559 5.89 22.53 -11.39
CA ALA A 559 6.48 21.50 -10.52
C ALA A 559 5.61 20.23 -10.41
N LEU A 560 4.29 20.37 -10.57
CA LEU A 560 3.32 19.27 -10.54
C LEU A 560 3.29 18.43 -11.83
N ARG A 561 3.91 18.88 -12.94
CA ARG A 561 3.93 18.12 -14.21
C ARG A 561 4.61 16.76 -14.04
N GLY A 562 3.89 15.69 -14.37
CA GLY A 562 4.38 14.31 -14.21
C GLY A 562 4.61 13.90 -12.75
N SER A 563 3.99 14.59 -11.79
CA SER A 563 4.18 14.32 -10.36
C SER A 563 3.40 13.11 -9.85
N GLY A 564 2.27 12.79 -10.48
CA GLY A 564 1.26 11.83 -9.97
C GLY A 564 0.30 12.41 -8.93
N ILE A 565 0.51 13.65 -8.49
CA ILE A 565 -0.24 14.27 -7.39
C ILE A 565 -1.53 14.88 -7.93
N LYS A 566 -2.65 14.56 -7.26
CA LYS A 566 -4.00 15.10 -7.55
C LYS A 566 -4.12 16.53 -7.04
N VAL A 567 -4.79 17.39 -7.81
CA VAL A 567 -4.84 18.84 -7.56
C VAL A 567 -6.27 19.35 -7.44
N ILE A 568 -6.61 19.91 -6.27
CA ILE A 568 -7.70 20.89 -6.16
C ILE A 568 -7.12 22.26 -6.49
N LEU A 569 -7.67 22.92 -7.52
CA LEU A 569 -7.19 24.21 -8.02
C LEU A 569 -8.20 25.32 -7.67
N GLY A 570 -7.79 26.27 -6.83
CA GLY A 570 -8.55 27.47 -6.51
C GLY A 570 -8.54 28.52 -7.63
N ILE A 571 -9.67 29.22 -7.74
CA ILE A 571 -9.81 30.51 -8.42
C ILE A 571 -9.82 31.60 -7.34
N ARG A 572 -9.06 32.68 -7.56
CA ARG A 572 -8.99 33.80 -6.60
C ARG A 572 -10.29 34.59 -6.59
N ASP A 573 -10.70 35.09 -5.43
CA ASP A 573 -11.97 35.79 -5.29
C ASP A 573 -12.00 37.12 -6.08
N GLU A 574 -10.85 37.79 -6.24
CA GLU A 574 -10.74 39.02 -7.06
C GLU A 574 -10.86 38.78 -8.57
N ASP A 575 -10.68 37.55 -9.06
CA ASP A 575 -10.89 37.20 -10.47
C ASP A 575 -12.39 37.02 -10.80
N LEU A 576 -13.21 36.61 -9.82
CA LEU A 576 -14.61 36.21 -10.02
C LEU A 576 -15.48 37.25 -10.77
N PRO A 577 -15.40 38.57 -10.50
CA PRO A 577 -16.19 39.57 -11.24
C PRO A 577 -15.82 39.63 -12.73
N ASN A 578 -14.54 39.46 -13.06
CA ASN A 578 -14.05 39.48 -14.45
C ASN A 578 -14.41 38.18 -15.19
N LEU A 579 -14.33 37.04 -14.49
CA LEU A 579 -14.69 35.73 -15.03
C LEU A 579 -16.20 35.64 -15.29
N ALA A 580 -17.03 36.09 -14.35
CA ALA A 580 -18.49 36.11 -14.50
C ALA A 580 -18.99 37.06 -15.60
N ALA A 581 -18.17 38.00 -16.08
CA ALA A 581 -18.55 38.95 -17.12
C ALA A 581 -18.77 38.29 -18.50
N SER A 582 -18.12 37.15 -18.79
CA SER A 582 -18.43 36.36 -19.99
C SER A 582 -17.84 34.94 -19.95
N PRO A 583 -18.49 33.94 -20.61
CA PRO A 583 -17.89 32.61 -20.81
C PRO A 583 -16.54 32.65 -21.55
N ALA A 584 -16.26 33.69 -22.35
CA ALA A 584 -14.98 33.88 -23.03
C ALA A 584 -13.83 34.22 -22.05
N ALA A 585 -14.12 34.95 -20.96
CA ALA A 585 -13.15 35.18 -19.88
C ALA A 585 -12.83 33.87 -19.15
N VAL A 586 -13.86 33.08 -18.82
CA VAL A 586 -13.72 31.75 -18.20
C VAL A 586 -12.92 30.79 -19.09
N MET A 587 -13.20 30.76 -20.40
CA MET A 587 -12.44 29.95 -21.37
C MET A 587 -10.98 30.39 -21.47
N THR A 588 -10.71 31.69 -21.44
CA THR A 588 -9.34 32.23 -21.44
C THR A 588 -8.58 31.78 -20.19
N TRP A 589 -9.19 31.92 -19.01
CA TRP A 589 -8.63 31.46 -17.73
C TRP A 589 -8.37 29.95 -17.75
N PHE A 590 -9.34 29.15 -18.23
CA PHE A 590 -9.20 27.70 -18.34
C PHE A 590 -8.04 27.30 -19.26
N SER A 591 -7.92 27.95 -20.44
CA SER A 591 -6.82 27.68 -21.37
C SER A 591 -5.45 28.00 -20.79
N THR A 592 -5.31 29.11 -20.05
CA THR A 592 -4.04 29.49 -19.40
C THR A 592 -3.69 28.58 -18.22
N ASN A 593 -4.66 28.25 -17.37
CA ASN A 593 -4.39 27.70 -16.03
C ASN A 593 -4.62 26.18 -15.92
N VAL A 594 -5.44 25.59 -16.81
CA VAL A 594 -5.80 24.16 -16.78
C VAL A 594 -5.35 23.46 -18.06
N ASP A 595 -5.80 23.94 -19.23
CA ASP A 595 -5.54 23.31 -20.54
C ASP A 595 -4.04 23.25 -20.89
N THR A 596 -3.26 24.25 -20.44
CA THR A 596 -1.80 24.31 -20.57
C THR A 596 -1.07 23.22 -19.76
N TYR A 597 -1.73 22.60 -18.78
CA TYR A 597 -1.16 21.62 -17.85
C TYR A 597 -1.85 20.24 -17.89
N LEU A 598 -3.00 20.14 -18.53
CA LEU A 598 -3.96 19.01 -18.48
C LEU A 598 -3.40 17.64 -18.90
N ASN A 599 -2.33 17.60 -19.70
CA ASN A 599 -1.66 16.35 -20.08
C ASN A 599 -0.71 15.80 -18.99
N ASP A 600 -0.25 16.67 -18.07
CA ASP A 600 0.84 16.37 -17.13
C ASP A 600 0.41 16.51 -15.65
N VAL A 601 -0.70 17.19 -15.37
CA VAL A 601 -1.18 17.54 -14.00
C VAL A 601 -2.57 16.96 -13.77
N LEU A 602 -2.74 16.21 -12.68
CA LEU A 602 -3.98 15.50 -12.37
C LEU A 602 -4.98 16.40 -11.59
N PHE A 603 -5.63 17.32 -12.28
CA PHE A 603 -6.72 18.09 -11.67
C PHE A 603 -7.89 17.19 -11.26
N SER A 604 -8.40 17.33 -10.03
CA SER A 604 -9.56 16.60 -9.51
C SER A 604 -10.77 17.52 -9.28
N VAL A 605 -10.54 18.75 -8.80
CA VAL A 605 -11.58 19.76 -8.56
C VAL A 605 -11.06 21.15 -8.95
N ILE A 606 -11.91 21.96 -9.57
CA ILE A 606 -11.69 23.42 -9.65
C ILE A 606 -12.64 24.10 -8.64
N ALA A 607 -12.07 24.84 -7.70
CA ALA A 607 -12.78 25.52 -6.62
C ALA A 607 -12.95 27.01 -6.96
N VAL A 608 -14.19 27.42 -7.21
CA VAL A 608 -14.56 28.76 -7.67
C VAL A 608 -14.75 29.70 -6.47
N GLY A 609 -13.64 30.25 -5.98
CA GLY A 609 -13.59 31.13 -4.81
C GLY A 609 -13.43 30.40 -3.47
N ASN A 610 -13.08 31.16 -2.43
CA ASN A 610 -12.77 30.64 -1.10
C ASN A 610 -13.47 31.44 0.02
N GLU A 611 -14.48 30.84 0.64
CA GLU A 611 -15.27 31.44 1.74
C GLU A 611 -16.02 32.74 1.34
N ILE A 612 -16.06 33.06 0.04
CA ILE A 612 -16.66 34.28 -0.54
C ILE A 612 -18.20 34.34 -0.48
N ILE A 613 -18.84 33.33 0.13
CA ILE A 613 -20.28 33.25 0.35
C ILE A 613 -20.53 33.22 1.88
N PRO A 614 -21.33 34.14 2.46
CA PRO A 614 -21.89 35.34 1.82
C PRO A 614 -20.82 36.43 1.66
N GLY A 615 -20.88 37.19 0.56
CA GLY A 615 -19.86 38.18 0.26
C GLY A 615 -20.15 38.97 -1.02
N VAL A 616 -19.37 40.03 -1.26
CA VAL A 616 -19.60 40.99 -2.36
C VAL A 616 -19.47 40.39 -3.76
N TYR A 617 -18.89 39.19 -3.90
CA TYR A 617 -18.76 38.44 -5.16
C TYR A 617 -19.51 37.10 -5.14
N ALA A 618 -20.34 36.81 -4.13
CA ALA A 618 -21.08 35.55 -4.01
C ALA A 618 -21.93 35.26 -5.26
N GLN A 619 -22.60 36.27 -5.81
CA GLN A 619 -23.38 36.16 -7.05
C GLN A 619 -22.56 35.81 -8.30
N ASN A 620 -21.23 35.96 -8.26
CA ASN A 620 -20.34 35.66 -9.38
C ASN A 620 -19.89 34.19 -9.42
N VAL A 621 -20.04 33.44 -8.31
CA VAL A 621 -19.61 32.03 -8.18
C VAL A 621 -20.34 31.11 -9.15
N LEU A 622 -21.68 31.03 -9.05
CA LEU A 622 -22.48 30.08 -9.85
C LEU A 622 -22.36 30.28 -11.38
N PRO A 623 -22.37 31.52 -11.94
CA PRO A 623 -22.14 31.73 -13.38
C PRO A 623 -20.78 31.25 -13.87
N VAL A 624 -19.73 31.36 -13.04
CA VAL A 624 -18.38 30.86 -13.36
C VAL A 624 -18.35 29.34 -13.29
N MET A 625 -18.97 28.73 -12.26
CA MET A 625 -19.10 27.26 -12.16
C MET A 625 -19.79 26.65 -13.40
N GLN A 626 -20.93 27.21 -13.81
CA GLN A 626 -21.68 26.76 -14.99
C GLN A 626 -20.87 26.92 -16.29
N SER A 627 -20.11 28.00 -16.40
CA SER A 627 -19.22 28.25 -17.55
C SER A 627 -18.06 27.25 -17.62
N LEU A 628 -17.46 26.91 -16.47
CA LEU A 628 -16.40 25.90 -16.37
C LEU A 628 -16.90 24.49 -16.72
N GLN A 629 -18.07 24.10 -16.19
CA GLN A 629 -18.68 22.81 -16.52
C GLN A 629 -18.93 22.68 -18.02
N SER A 630 -19.47 23.73 -18.65
CA SER A 630 -19.69 23.77 -20.11
C SER A 630 -18.39 23.55 -20.92
N ILE A 631 -17.24 24.01 -20.41
CA ILE A 631 -15.92 23.81 -21.02
C ILE A 631 -15.42 22.37 -20.81
N LEU A 632 -15.62 21.81 -19.60
CA LEU A 632 -15.26 20.43 -19.30
C LEU A 632 -16.08 19.44 -20.12
N ASP A 633 -17.40 19.63 -20.21
CA ASP A 633 -18.31 18.77 -20.97
C ASP A 633 -17.95 18.79 -22.47
N ALA A 634 -17.70 19.97 -23.03
CA ALA A 634 -17.25 20.15 -24.41
C ALA A 634 -15.88 19.50 -24.71
N LYS A 635 -15.06 19.27 -23.67
CA LYS A 635 -13.78 18.54 -23.75
C LYS A 635 -13.87 17.06 -23.35
N GLY A 636 -15.03 16.58 -22.88
CA GLY A 636 -15.22 15.22 -22.37
C GLY A 636 -14.57 14.98 -20.98
N LEU A 637 -14.31 16.04 -20.22
CA LEU A 637 -13.59 16.01 -18.94
C LEU A 637 -14.49 16.08 -17.69
N GLY A 638 -15.80 16.32 -17.84
CA GLY A 638 -16.73 16.52 -16.71
C GLY A 638 -16.87 15.32 -15.76
N SER A 639 -16.46 14.12 -16.19
CA SER A 639 -16.39 12.91 -15.34
C SER A 639 -15.06 12.76 -14.59
N THR A 640 -14.06 13.62 -14.87
CA THR A 640 -12.68 13.52 -14.37
C THR A 640 -12.29 14.71 -13.51
N ILE A 641 -12.68 15.92 -13.92
CA ILE A 641 -12.51 17.16 -13.16
C ILE A 641 -13.90 17.61 -12.69
N ARG A 642 -14.07 17.86 -11.39
CA ARG A 642 -15.31 18.38 -10.81
C ARG A 642 -15.25 19.90 -10.63
N ILE A 643 -16.41 20.54 -10.57
CA ILE A 643 -16.53 21.99 -10.31
C ILE A 643 -17.22 22.20 -8.96
N SER A 644 -16.64 23.03 -8.09
CA SER A 644 -17.20 23.35 -6.78
C SER A 644 -16.85 24.78 -6.31
N THR A 645 -17.25 25.14 -5.09
CA THR A 645 -16.87 26.34 -4.35
C THR A 645 -16.55 25.96 -2.91
N VAL A 646 -15.66 26.70 -2.25
CA VAL A 646 -15.30 26.46 -0.85
C VAL A 646 -16.09 27.39 0.08
N VAL A 647 -16.62 26.87 1.19
CA VAL A 647 -17.35 27.65 2.21
C VAL A 647 -16.85 27.41 3.64
N SER A 648 -16.97 28.41 4.49
CA SER A 648 -16.62 28.32 5.92
C SER A 648 -17.83 27.98 6.79
N SER A 649 -17.58 27.54 8.02
CA SER A 649 -18.62 27.37 9.06
C SER A 649 -19.40 28.66 9.36
N GLY A 650 -18.87 29.85 9.02
CA GLY A 650 -19.58 31.13 9.10
C GLY A 650 -20.79 31.26 8.16
N THR A 651 -20.96 30.32 7.21
CA THR A 651 -22.21 30.20 6.44
C THR A 651 -23.39 29.67 7.25
N LEU A 652 -23.15 29.01 8.40
CA LEU A 652 -24.19 28.43 9.25
C LEU A 652 -24.73 29.45 10.25
N GLY A 653 -26.04 29.72 10.18
CA GLY A 653 -26.77 30.52 11.18
C GLY A 653 -27.25 29.71 12.38
N SER A 654 -27.27 28.38 12.27
CA SER A 654 -27.45 27.45 13.38
C SER A 654 -26.62 26.19 13.12
N SER A 655 -26.04 25.62 14.18
CA SER A 655 -25.13 24.47 14.11
C SER A 655 -25.15 23.56 15.34
N TYR A 656 -25.88 23.93 16.41
CA TYR A 656 -25.98 23.15 17.64
C TYR A 656 -27.45 22.92 18.07
N PRO A 657 -27.89 21.66 18.24
CA PRO A 657 -27.19 20.43 17.89
C PRO A 657 -27.02 20.29 16.36
N PRO A 658 -26.20 19.37 15.81
CA PRO A 658 -25.93 19.29 14.37
C PRO A 658 -27.17 19.21 13.47
N SER A 659 -28.24 18.54 13.91
CA SER A 659 -29.55 18.49 13.23
C SER A 659 -30.23 19.86 13.08
N SER A 660 -29.89 20.84 13.94
CA SER A 660 -30.31 22.24 13.78
C SER A 660 -29.62 22.94 12.61
N GLY A 661 -28.48 22.41 12.15
CA GLY A 661 -27.62 22.89 11.05
C GLY A 661 -28.40 23.58 9.93
N ALA A 662 -28.20 24.88 9.74
CA ALA A 662 -28.92 25.68 8.75
C ALA A 662 -28.07 26.88 8.32
N PHE A 663 -28.10 27.23 7.03
CA PHE A 663 -27.38 28.39 6.51
C PHE A 663 -27.99 29.71 7.00
N THR A 664 -27.18 30.77 7.06
CA THR A 664 -27.67 32.14 7.24
C THR A 664 -28.55 32.54 6.04
N PRO A 665 -29.51 33.47 6.20
CA PRO A 665 -30.33 33.95 5.08
C PRO A 665 -29.50 34.48 3.91
N ASP A 666 -28.40 35.18 4.21
CA ASP A 666 -27.50 35.74 3.21
C ASP A 666 -26.74 34.64 2.44
N ALA A 667 -26.24 33.61 3.13
CA ALA A 667 -25.59 32.47 2.49
C ALA A 667 -26.59 31.63 1.67
N SER A 668 -27.73 31.30 2.26
CA SER A 668 -28.85 30.56 1.65
C SER A 668 -29.25 31.13 0.27
N SER A 669 -29.29 32.47 0.17
CA SER A 669 -29.65 33.19 -1.07
C SER A 669 -28.83 32.79 -2.30
N THR A 670 -27.55 32.45 -2.10
CA THR A 670 -26.63 32.01 -3.15
C THR A 670 -26.46 30.50 -3.15
N LEU A 671 -26.35 29.88 -1.97
CA LEU A 671 -26.05 28.46 -1.83
C LEU A 671 -27.13 27.55 -2.42
N ARG A 672 -28.42 27.92 -2.38
CA ARG A 672 -29.47 27.09 -3.00
C ARG A 672 -29.21 26.84 -4.50
N GLY A 673 -28.73 27.85 -5.23
CA GLY A 673 -28.37 27.72 -6.64
C GLY A 673 -27.11 26.87 -6.86
N VAL A 674 -26.10 27.06 -6.01
CA VAL A 674 -24.85 26.28 -6.00
C VAL A 674 -25.12 24.79 -5.72
N LEU A 675 -25.86 24.49 -4.65
CA LEU A 675 -26.20 23.12 -4.25
C LEU A 675 -27.04 22.40 -5.31
N THR A 676 -28.00 23.09 -5.93
CA THR A 676 -28.77 22.55 -7.06
C THR A 676 -27.87 22.19 -8.24
N PHE A 677 -26.88 23.02 -8.57
CA PHE A 677 -25.88 22.72 -9.59
C PHE A 677 -24.97 21.54 -9.19
N LEU A 678 -24.48 21.52 -7.95
CA LEU A 678 -23.60 20.46 -7.44
C LEU A 678 -24.27 19.08 -7.51
N SER A 679 -25.54 18.98 -7.09
CA SER A 679 -26.38 17.78 -7.24
C SER A 679 -26.45 17.32 -8.71
N GLN A 680 -26.80 18.24 -9.62
CA GLN A 680 -26.91 17.95 -11.05
C GLN A 680 -25.60 17.47 -11.70
N GLN A 681 -24.44 17.91 -11.20
CA GLN A 681 -23.12 17.50 -11.70
C GLN A 681 -22.46 16.36 -10.90
N GLY A 682 -23.15 15.77 -9.90
CA GLY A 682 -22.55 14.77 -9.01
C GLY A 682 -21.26 15.25 -8.32
N SER A 683 -21.20 16.55 -8.03
CA SER A 683 -20.01 17.23 -7.50
C SER A 683 -20.18 17.60 -6.03
N PRO A 684 -19.13 17.48 -5.20
CA PRO A 684 -19.24 17.75 -3.77
C PRO A 684 -19.20 19.25 -3.47
N LEU A 685 -19.74 19.66 -2.31
CA LEU A 685 -19.44 20.95 -1.71
C LEU A 685 -18.07 20.89 -1.01
N LEU A 686 -17.23 21.90 -1.18
CA LEU A 686 -15.98 22.01 -0.41
C LEU A 686 -16.23 22.84 0.85
N ILE A 687 -15.83 22.30 2.01
CA ILE A 687 -16.07 22.90 3.33
C ILE A 687 -14.77 23.05 4.13
N ASN A 688 -14.59 24.20 4.75
CA ASN A 688 -13.47 24.47 5.64
C ASN A 688 -13.91 24.24 7.10
N ILE A 689 -13.28 23.28 7.79
CA ILE A 689 -13.72 22.76 9.10
C ILE A 689 -12.58 22.87 10.11
N TYR A 690 -12.74 23.79 11.07
CA TYR A 690 -11.74 24.09 12.08
C TYR A 690 -12.30 23.99 13.51
N PRO A 691 -12.31 22.79 14.13
CA PRO A 691 -12.67 22.61 15.56
C PRO A 691 -11.84 23.49 16.50
N TYR A 692 -10.61 23.83 16.10
CA TYR A 692 -9.74 24.76 16.81
C TYR A 692 -10.41 26.10 17.15
N PHE A 693 -11.06 26.76 16.18
CA PHE A 693 -11.60 28.11 16.43
C PHE A 693 -12.80 28.09 17.37
N ALA A 694 -13.65 27.06 17.29
CA ALA A 694 -14.74 26.85 18.24
C ALA A 694 -14.19 26.66 19.66
N TYR A 695 -13.22 25.74 19.82
CA TYR A 695 -12.54 25.51 21.10
C TYR A 695 -11.85 26.76 21.66
N ALA A 696 -11.10 27.49 20.84
CA ALA A 696 -10.39 28.70 21.28
C ALA A 696 -11.34 29.89 21.59
N SER A 697 -12.56 29.89 21.04
CA SER A 697 -13.57 30.92 21.30
C SER A 697 -14.37 30.68 22.59
N ASP A 698 -14.62 29.42 22.94
CA ASP A 698 -15.33 29.02 24.17
C ASP A 698 -14.73 27.72 24.76
N PRO A 699 -13.54 27.79 25.37
CA PRO A 699 -12.88 26.63 25.99
C PRO A 699 -13.52 26.21 27.32
N VAL A 700 -14.67 26.81 27.70
CA VAL A 700 -15.45 26.44 28.88
C VAL A 700 -16.56 25.46 28.50
N ASN A 701 -17.24 25.69 27.38
CA ASN A 701 -18.33 24.83 26.90
C ASN A 701 -17.89 23.86 25.78
N VAL A 702 -16.82 24.18 25.03
CA VAL A 702 -16.21 23.28 24.06
C VAL A 702 -15.03 22.55 24.71
N GLN A 703 -15.13 21.22 24.82
CA GLN A 703 -14.08 20.41 25.44
C GLN A 703 -12.92 20.15 24.46
N LEU A 704 -11.68 20.09 24.97
CA LEU A 704 -10.47 19.93 24.16
C LEU A 704 -10.38 18.55 23.50
N ASP A 705 -10.76 17.50 24.23
CA ASP A 705 -10.77 16.12 23.76
C ASP A 705 -11.81 15.90 22.65
N TYR A 706 -12.98 16.52 22.79
CA TYR A 706 -14.00 16.62 21.75
C TYR A 706 -13.46 17.34 20.51
N ALA A 707 -12.72 18.43 20.68
CA ALA A 707 -12.09 19.15 19.59
C ALA A 707 -10.90 18.41 18.94
N GLN A 708 -10.34 17.37 19.59
CA GLN A 708 -9.16 16.62 19.13
C GLN A 708 -9.40 15.12 18.86
N PHE A 709 -10.65 14.68 18.76
CA PHE A 709 -11.03 13.27 18.55
C PHE A 709 -10.54 12.29 19.65
N THR A 710 -10.37 12.76 20.89
CA THR A 710 -9.90 11.92 22.02
C THR A 710 -10.93 11.75 23.13
N ALA A 711 -12.16 12.27 22.98
CA ALA A 711 -13.24 12.03 23.94
C ALA A 711 -13.69 10.55 23.87
N THR A 712 -13.76 9.89 25.03
CA THR A 712 -14.15 8.48 25.15
C THR A 712 -15.66 8.27 25.27
N GLU A 713 -16.42 9.35 25.48
CA GLU A 713 -17.88 9.36 25.64
C GLU A 713 -18.52 10.33 24.63
N ALA A 714 -19.82 10.17 24.38
CA ALA A 714 -20.56 11.04 23.47
C ALA A 714 -20.78 12.41 24.12
N VAL A 715 -20.20 13.46 23.55
CA VAL A 715 -20.24 14.83 24.10
C VAL A 715 -21.49 15.59 23.64
N VAL A 716 -22.02 15.24 22.46
CA VAL A 716 -23.34 15.70 22.00
C VAL A 716 -24.15 14.50 21.53
N THR A 717 -25.36 14.35 22.07
CA THR A 717 -26.36 13.39 21.60
C THR A 717 -27.52 14.15 20.96
N ASP A 718 -27.81 13.83 19.70
CA ASP A 718 -28.73 14.57 18.83
C ASP A 718 -29.73 13.59 18.21
N GLY A 719 -30.86 13.41 18.90
CA GLY A 719 -31.82 12.34 18.59
C GLY A 719 -31.19 10.96 18.81
N SER A 720 -30.89 10.27 17.71
CA SER A 720 -30.20 8.97 17.70
C SER A 720 -28.71 9.05 17.33
N LEU A 721 -28.18 10.24 17.05
CA LEU A 721 -26.78 10.44 16.66
C LEU A 721 -25.93 10.82 17.87
N SER A 722 -24.74 10.23 18.00
CA SER A 722 -23.81 10.47 19.11
C SER A 722 -22.47 10.95 18.56
N TYR A 723 -22.08 12.17 18.95
CA TYR A 723 -20.86 12.82 18.49
C TYR A 723 -19.76 12.71 19.55
N TYR A 724 -18.70 11.99 19.20
CA TYR A 724 -17.48 11.81 20.00
C TYR A 724 -16.38 12.83 19.64
N ASN A 725 -16.57 13.59 18.56
CA ASN A 725 -15.68 14.67 18.17
C ASN A 725 -16.45 15.82 17.51
N LEU A 726 -15.89 17.03 17.61
CA LEU A 726 -16.49 18.27 17.11
C LEU A 726 -16.43 18.37 15.58
N PHE A 727 -15.48 17.70 14.93
CA PHE A 727 -15.35 17.67 13.48
C PHE A 727 -16.61 17.06 12.83
N ASP A 728 -17.03 15.88 13.29
CA ASP A 728 -18.25 15.20 12.84
C ASP A 728 -19.48 16.09 13.02
N ALA A 729 -19.60 16.74 14.19
CA ALA A 729 -20.71 17.63 14.51
C ALA A 729 -20.75 18.87 13.60
N MET A 730 -19.60 19.44 13.23
CA MET A 730 -19.51 20.54 12.28
C MET A 730 -19.85 20.10 10.85
N VAL A 731 -19.39 18.93 10.42
CA VAL A 731 -19.70 18.35 9.10
C VAL A 731 -21.20 18.00 8.99
N ASP A 732 -21.80 17.41 10.02
CA ASP A 732 -23.22 17.03 10.02
C ASP A 732 -24.18 18.22 10.16
N ALA A 733 -23.68 19.36 10.68
CA ALA A 733 -24.38 20.63 10.57
C ALA A 733 -24.45 21.14 9.12
N PHE A 734 -23.41 20.94 8.29
CA PHE A 734 -23.47 21.23 6.86
C PHE A 734 -24.44 20.31 6.12
N PHE A 735 -24.38 19.00 6.35
CA PHE A 735 -25.35 18.06 5.75
C PHE A 735 -26.80 18.43 6.13
N SER A 736 -27.05 18.78 7.40
CA SER A 736 -28.37 19.20 7.86
C SER A 736 -28.81 20.55 7.28
N ALA A 737 -27.87 21.43 6.92
CA ALA A 737 -28.15 22.70 6.25
C ALA A 737 -28.49 22.51 4.77
N MET A 738 -27.75 21.66 4.05
CA MET A 738 -28.04 21.32 2.65
C MET A 738 -29.41 20.63 2.53
N GLU A 739 -29.74 19.69 3.44
CA GLU A 739 -31.04 19.03 3.48
C GLU A 739 -32.21 20.03 3.64
N LYS A 740 -32.02 21.14 4.37
CA LYS A 740 -33.03 22.22 4.52
C LYS A 740 -33.14 23.13 3.31
N GLU A 741 -32.10 23.20 2.48
CA GLU A 741 -32.18 23.80 1.13
C GLU A 741 -32.80 22.86 0.09
N GLY A 742 -33.17 21.63 0.49
CA GLY A 742 -33.78 20.63 -0.37
C GLY A 742 -32.80 19.72 -1.10
N VAL A 743 -31.52 19.70 -0.71
CA VAL A 743 -30.44 18.95 -1.38
C VAL A 743 -29.77 18.00 -0.39
N SER A 744 -29.95 16.69 -0.56
CA SER A 744 -29.50 15.65 0.39
C SER A 744 -28.42 14.72 -0.15
N ASP A 745 -28.19 14.77 -1.47
CA ASP A 745 -27.33 13.92 -2.30
C ASP A 745 -25.92 14.49 -2.53
N VAL A 746 -25.73 15.80 -2.34
CA VAL A 746 -24.42 16.45 -2.40
C VAL A 746 -23.56 15.99 -1.21
N ASN A 747 -22.48 15.27 -1.51
CA ASN A 747 -21.44 14.92 -0.54
C ASN A 747 -20.51 16.13 -0.28
N VAL A 748 -19.63 16.02 0.72
CA VAL A 748 -18.66 17.07 1.07
C VAL A 748 -17.22 16.62 0.85
N VAL A 749 -16.33 17.59 0.62
CA VAL A 749 -14.87 17.45 0.74
C VAL A 749 -14.42 18.46 1.79
N VAL A 750 -13.69 18.02 2.80
CA VAL A 750 -13.08 18.94 3.78
C VAL A 750 -11.85 19.55 3.15
N SER A 751 -12.01 20.74 2.57
CA SER A 751 -11.03 21.42 1.75
C SER A 751 -9.93 22.12 2.53
N GLU A 752 -10.17 22.38 3.82
CA GLU A 752 -9.18 22.73 4.84
C GLU A 752 -9.65 22.19 6.20
N SER A 753 -8.71 21.65 6.97
CA SER A 753 -8.84 21.40 8.41
C SER A 753 -7.45 21.38 9.05
N GLY A 754 -7.31 21.91 10.25
CA GLY A 754 -6.02 21.92 10.95
C GLY A 754 -6.06 22.54 12.34
N TRP A 755 -4.92 22.50 13.02
CA TRP A 755 -4.73 23.10 14.35
C TRP A 755 -3.37 23.84 14.40
N PRO A 756 -3.33 25.10 14.88
CA PRO A 756 -2.11 25.89 14.85
C PRO A 756 -1.12 25.47 15.96
N SER A 757 0.15 25.35 15.58
CA SER A 757 1.24 24.89 16.46
C SER A 757 1.78 25.95 17.42
N ALA A 758 1.41 27.22 17.23
CA ALA A 758 1.69 28.36 18.10
C ALA A 758 0.72 29.52 17.78
N GLY A 759 0.82 30.63 18.52
CA GLY A 759 0.14 31.89 18.21
C GLY A 759 -1.05 32.28 19.09
N ASN A 760 -1.54 31.38 19.95
CA ASN A 760 -2.59 31.64 20.94
C ASN A 760 -2.34 30.88 22.26
N GLY A 761 -1.13 31.07 22.84
CA GLY A 761 -0.75 30.52 24.14
C GLY A 761 -0.92 29.00 24.24
N ASP A 762 -1.41 28.54 25.38
CA ASP A 762 -1.55 27.12 25.74
C ASP A 762 -2.54 26.35 24.85
N PHE A 763 -3.41 27.05 24.10
CA PHE A 763 -4.31 26.43 23.10
C PHE A 763 -3.59 26.00 21.82
N THR A 764 -2.32 26.41 21.65
CA THR A 764 -1.53 26.18 20.42
C THR A 764 -0.13 25.71 20.73
N THR A 765 0.13 24.42 20.54
CA THR A 765 1.46 23.81 20.69
C THR A 765 1.70 22.80 19.56
N PRO A 766 2.97 22.46 19.24
CA PRO A 766 3.27 21.39 18.29
C PRO A 766 2.67 20.04 18.69
N GLN A 767 2.47 19.80 19.99
CA GLN A 767 1.83 18.60 20.52
C GLN A 767 0.33 18.58 20.22
N LEU A 768 -0.39 19.68 20.48
CA LEU A 768 -1.82 19.79 20.15
C LEU A 768 -2.05 19.71 18.64
N ALA A 769 -1.20 20.36 17.85
CA ALA A 769 -1.23 20.27 16.39
C ALA A 769 -0.94 18.85 15.88
N ALA A 770 0.01 18.12 16.49
CA ALA A 770 0.28 16.73 16.16
C ALA A 770 -0.89 15.80 16.49
N THR A 771 -1.52 15.97 17.66
CA THR A 771 -2.70 15.18 18.06
C THR A 771 -3.85 15.43 17.09
N TYR A 772 -4.22 16.69 16.86
CA TYR A 772 -5.32 17.03 15.96
C TYR A 772 -5.08 16.51 14.54
N ASN A 773 -3.97 16.90 13.90
CA ASN A 773 -3.73 16.56 12.50
C ASN A 773 -3.59 15.04 12.30
N ARG A 774 -2.95 14.32 13.22
CA ARG A 774 -2.86 12.86 13.13
C ARG A 774 -4.22 12.18 13.31
N ASN A 775 -5.05 12.66 14.24
CA ASN A 775 -6.37 12.09 14.48
C ASN A 775 -7.36 12.41 13.34
N PHE A 776 -7.32 13.63 12.79
CA PHE A 776 -8.06 14.00 11.58
C PHE A 776 -7.69 13.09 10.39
N MET A 777 -6.38 12.88 10.13
CA MET A 777 -5.93 11.94 9.09
C MET A 777 -6.43 10.51 9.34
N ASN A 778 -6.26 9.99 10.57
CA ASN A 778 -6.74 8.66 10.94
C ASN A 778 -8.26 8.53 10.73
N HIS A 779 -9.03 9.55 11.10
CA HIS A 779 -10.48 9.58 10.93
C HIS A 779 -10.86 9.49 9.44
N VAL A 780 -10.39 10.41 8.58
CA VAL A 780 -10.79 10.41 7.16
C VAL A 780 -10.28 9.16 6.43
N THR A 781 -9.05 8.71 6.70
CA THR A 781 -8.51 7.48 6.08
C THR A 781 -9.14 6.19 6.61
N SER A 782 -9.85 6.23 7.74
CA SER A 782 -10.61 5.06 8.25
C SER A 782 -11.89 4.76 7.47
N ASN A 783 -12.36 5.72 6.64
CA ASN A 783 -13.62 5.65 5.89
C ASN A 783 -14.88 5.38 6.75
N LYS A 784 -14.85 5.71 8.05
CA LYS A 784 -16.00 5.55 8.96
C LYS A 784 -17.14 6.56 8.70
N GLY A 785 -16.87 7.65 7.99
CA GLY A 785 -17.81 8.75 7.81
C GLY A 785 -18.15 9.47 9.11
N THR A 786 -19.26 10.22 9.11
CA THR A 786 -19.83 10.89 10.30
C THR A 786 -21.06 10.14 10.83
N PRO A 787 -21.57 10.44 12.04
CA PRO A 787 -22.81 9.83 12.54
C PRO A 787 -24.03 9.97 11.61
N LYS A 788 -24.20 11.09 10.90
CA LYS A 788 -25.31 11.34 9.96
C LYS A 788 -25.05 10.77 8.54
N ARG A 789 -23.79 10.50 8.20
CA ARG A 789 -23.34 9.87 6.95
C ARG A 789 -22.28 8.80 7.25
N PRO A 790 -22.67 7.70 7.94
CA PRO A 790 -21.75 6.62 8.27
C PRO A 790 -21.25 5.95 6.99
N ASP A 791 -20.04 5.42 7.05
CA ASP A 791 -19.34 4.73 5.95
C ASP A 791 -19.12 5.58 4.68
N ALA A 792 -19.43 6.88 4.73
CA ALA A 792 -19.15 7.81 3.65
C ALA A 792 -17.65 8.16 3.60
N HIS A 793 -17.04 8.06 2.42
CA HIS A 793 -15.71 8.63 2.20
C HIS A 793 -15.78 10.15 2.25
N ILE A 794 -15.08 10.74 3.21
CA ILE A 794 -14.91 12.18 3.40
C ILE A 794 -13.47 12.51 2.99
N GLU A 795 -13.28 13.00 1.77
CA GLU A 795 -11.96 13.42 1.32
C GLU A 795 -11.52 14.66 2.11
N GLY A 796 -10.32 14.63 2.71
CA GLY A 796 -9.84 15.66 3.65
C GLY A 796 -8.49 16.24 3.25
N PHE A 797 -8.31 17.54 3.53
CA PHE A 797 -7.08 18.30 3.28
C PHE A 797 -6.58 18.98 4.55
N VAL A 798 -5.35 18.67 4.97
CA VAL A 798 -4.70 19.32 6.11
C VAL A 798 -4.26 20.73 5.73
N PHE A 799 -4.66 21.72 6.51
CA PHE A 799 -4.14 23.08 6.48
C PHE A 799 -3.03 23.21 7.54
N ALA A 800 -1.76 23.42 7.18
CA ALA A 800 -1.18 23.64 5.85
C ALA A 800 0.21 22.99 5.70
N THR A 801 0.79 23.06 4.50
CA THR A 801 2.15 22.54 4.25
C THR A 801 3.20 23.27 5.09
N PHE A 802 3.14 24.60 5.16
CA PHE A 802 4.16 25.44 5.80
C PHE A 802 3.59 26.46 6.78
N ASN A 803 4.43 26.91 7.71
CA ASN A 803 4.21 28.14 8.47
C ASN A 803 4.36 29.36 7.56
N GLU A 804 3.25 30.02 7.22
CA GLU A 804 3.16 31.13 6.28
C GLU A 804 3.47 32.48 6.96
N ASN A 805 4.70 32.99 6.85
CA ASN A 805 5.11 34.17 7.63
C ASN A 805 4.50 35.52 7.18
N GLN A 806 3.78 35.59 6.05
CA GLN A 806 3.06 36.78 5.60
C GLN A 806 1.55 36.74 5.87
N LYS A 807 1.04 35.65 6.46
CA LYS A 807 -0.29 35.63 7.08
C LYS A 807 -0.37 36.61 8.27
N PRO A 808 -1.58 37.00 8.72
CA PRO A 808 -1.78 37.83 9.93
C PRO A 808 -1.06 37.27 11.16
N ALA A 809 -0.43 38.14 11.94
CA ALA A 809 0.37 37.73 13.10
C ALA A 809 -0.47 37.00 14.17
N GLY A 810 0.00 35.82 14.59
CA GLY A 810 -0.72 34.93 15.51
C GLY A 810 -0.85 33.51 14.94
N VAL A 811 -2.02 32.91 15.11
CA VAL A 811 -2.27 31.50 14.75
C VAL A 811 -2.12 31.19 13.26
N GLU A 812 -2.52 32.12 12.40
CA GLU A 812 -2.50 31.96 10.94
C GLU A 812 -1.10 31.66 10.37
N GLN A 813 -0.05 32.14 11.04
CA GLN A 813 1.34 31.90 10.64
C GLN A 813 1.86 30.51 11.04
N ASN A 814 1.08 29.70 11.78
CA ASN A 814 1.57 28.55 12.54
C ASN A 814 0.83 27.22 12.28
N PHE A 815 0.01 27.13 11.22
CA PHE A 815 -0.69 25.90 10.80
C PHE A 815 0.18 24.87 10.06
N GLY A 816 1.47 25.16 9.84
CA GLY A 816 2.36 24.31 9.05
C GLY A 816 2.63 22.93 9.65
N LEU A 817 2.61 21.92 8.79
CA LEU A 817 3.20 20.60 9.02
C LEU A 817 4.73 20.66 8.97
N PHE A 818 5.28 21.52 8.12
CA PHE A 818 6.72 21.73 7.93
C PHE A 818 7.13 23.19 8.21
N PHE A 819 8.35 23.37 8.70
CA PHE A 819 9.02 24.66 8.67
C PHE A 819 9.47 24.97 7.22
N PRO A 820 9.74 26.24 6.86
CA PRO A 820 10.21 26.61 5.52
C PRO A 820 11.54 25.97 5.07
N ASN A 821 12.33 25.42 6.01
CA ASN A 821 13.51 24.60 5.71
C ASN A 821 13.18 23.12 5.36
N MET A 822 11.89 22.77 5.25
CA MET A 822 11.34 21.43 4.99
C MET A 822 11.53 20.39 6.11
N GLU A 823 11.97 20.79 7.30
CA GLU A 823 11.90 19.93 8.49
C GLU A 823 10.48 19.93 9.08
N PRO A 824 9.95 18.80 9.58
CA PRO A 824 8.64 18.76 10.22
C PRO A 824 8.59 19.67 11.47
N VAL A 825 7.50 20.42 11.64
CA VAL A 825 7.23 21.13 12.90
C VAL A 825 6.90 20.12 14.01
N TYR A 826 6.24 19.02 13.64
CA TYR A 826 5.89 17.87 14.47
C TYR A 826 5.65 16.63 13.59
N PRO A 827 5.87 15.40 14.11
CA PRO A 827 5.71 14.18 13.30
C PRO A 827 4.24 13.84 13.04
N VAL A 828 3.86 13.74 11.77
CA VAL A 828 2.48 13.47 11.31
C VAL A 828 2.44 12.25 10.40
N PHE A 829 3.21 12.29 9.31
CA PHE A 829 3.52 11.12 8.48
C PHE A 829 4.63 10.29 9.16
N SER A 830 4.56 8.96 9.05
CA SER A 830 5.44 8.00 9.76
C SER A 830 6.13 7.03 8.80
#